data_AF-A0A3D6A603-F1
#
_entry.id   AF-A0A3D6A603-F1
#
_cell.length_a   1.000
_cell.length_b   1.000
_cell.length_c   1.000
_cell.angle_alpha   90.00
_cell.angle_beta   90.00
_cell.angle_gamma   90.00
#
_symmetry.space_group_name_H-M   'P 1'
#
loop_
_entity.id
_entity.type
_entity.pdbx_description
1 polymer ?
#
loop_
_entity_poly.entity_id
_entity_poly.type
_entity_poly.pdbx_seq_one_letter_code
_entity_poly.pdbx_strand_id
1 'polypeptide(L)'
;MNNRAEKSFKVVWPLMISQTIGAFNDNVMKAMLPVMAAVQFGKASMDTVNQQVSILLILPFVMFAPFAGWVADRFSKKKVIVFSLFGQLLGLSLLAGALYARNLEFSLAGFFLLSVQSAFLSPAKKGILKELVGTSRLGKAVGYMEMLAMVGILGGAFVGAIAFDHLVEERGGWVAALIICGFVTVFALASWVIALPIPETQVIRGKPFRRSLLVRHFHDLFYLFKHRGLRYAALGDAWFWGVGSFFYLVLVKLSGEVVVGKIGMGSLYGYWFLLVGVGIMLGSLFVAYLNRGRIEIGLTPIGALAIPVIYFALYFAEPMTLSFDCCCFSLGFFGALFFVPLNGYLQDQAKEEERGKILAASNLLTQLCGIGLILFHACLSNVLKLSAKDEILVILAPALVIGILTVSKLFEDFCRAWFHLLLKIFYRIRIVGMEQFPQGGCLIVSNHLSYADPVFIGAAFPGKVRYLAYSGLASSRIMRFVFRLTETLTVSPEKSLDSIKKAVQKLRAGVSLCVFAEGGISRLGTILPFMRGSILLAKQAKVPIVPVHLDQVWGSVFSMHGGRFFSKKPLSFPYLVTVRVGEPIEPEGESAQMVWNEVMELGRKSFNQRLKKEEHALRFLKKRIFASPDASFFQSTEGRVWKKSDFIQCLEDPMSESPPEFSSWLEQVRNLFAGDYQAAERIYAGWIRVTEMNLWDQPGLYIGEGEGAWQEHWFPWFPLLGNRVIRYFKDGMVMGKDLGCLEKSSFPATVGLASFHNGLISVNGPDVFHAMASPPEFNHSGSKKNTLGRLMVGYSYFQSTEGFFLRGVGEAEQLHPVQSVDEEGFLVAL
;
A
#
# COMPACT_ATOMS: atom_id res chain seq x y z
N MET A 1 -34.25 7.19 -7.75
CA MET A 1 -32.94 7.88 -7.88
C MET A 1 -33.24 9.38 -7.98
N ASN A 2 -33.10 10.15 -6.88
CA ASN A 2 -33.42 11.57 -6.87
C ASN A 2 -32.16 12.42 -7.16
N ASN A 3 -32.25 13.24 -8.21
CA ASN A 3 -31.36 14.35 -8.52
C ASN A 3 -31.13 15.24 -7.29
N ARG A 4 -30.04 15.04 -6.56
CA ARG A 4 -29.49 16.06 -5.66
C ARG A 4 -28.47 16.84 -6.47
N ALA A 5 -28.83 18.07 -6.86
CA ALA A 5 -27.85 19.04 -7.34
C ALA A 5 -26.65 19.04 -6.38
N GLU A 6 -25.45 18.77 -6.89
CA GLU A 6 -24.25 18.72 -6.06
C GLU A 6 -24.05 20.08 -5.39
N LYS A 7 -24.36 20.18 -4.10
CA LYS A 7 -24.07 21.39 -3.32
C LYS A 7 -22.60 21.73 -3.45
N SER A 8 -22.29 23.00 -3.68
CA SER A 8 -20.89 23.47 -3.75
C SER A 8 -20.14 23.09 -2.48
N PHE A 9 -18.90 22.61 -2.61
CA PHE A 9 -18.04 22.31 -1.45
C PHE A 9 -17.82 23.55 -0.56
N LYS A 10 -18.03 24.76 -1.09
CA LYS A 10 -17.94 26.01 -0.32
C LYS A 10 -18.89 26.06 0.90
N VAL A 11 -19.97 25.29 0.86
CA VAL A 11 -20.99 25.24 1.93
C VAL A 11 -20.43 24.74 3.27
N VAL A 12 -19.31 24.01 3.28
CA VAL A 12 -18.72 23.53 4.55
C VAL A 12 -17.84 24.56 5.26
N TRP A 13 -17.36 25.60 4.58
CA TRP A 13 -16.39 26.54 5.15
C TRP A 13 -16.86 27.25 6.43
N PRO A 14 -18.11 27.72 6.54
CA PRO A 14 -18.64 28.27 7.79
C PRO A 14 -18.43 27.35 8.99
N LEU A 15 -18.71 26.05 8.83
CA LEU A 15 -18.49 25.03 9.86
C LEU A 15 -17.00 24.83 10.14
N MET A 16 -16.18 24.70 9.09
CA MET A 16 -14.74 24.47 9.21
C MET A 16 -14.04 25.61 9.94
N ILE A 17 -14.40 26.86 9.65
CA ILE A 17 -13.81 28.03 10.31
C ILE A 17 -14.27 28.09 11.76
N SER A 18 -15.58 27.99 12.01
CA SER A 18 -16.14 28.10 13.36
C SER A 18 -15.59 27.03 14.31
N GLN A 19 -15.47 25.77 13.85
CA GLN A 19 -14.91 24.70 14.69
C GLN A 19 -13.41 24.86 14.95
N THR A 20 -12.67 25.47 14.01
CA THR A 20 -11.24 25.76 14.18
C THR A 20 -11.03 26.84 15.22
N ILE A 21 -11.82 27.92 15.15
CA ILE A 21 -11.82 28.98 16.17
C ILE A 21 -12.25 28.42 17.52
N GLY A 22 -13.27 27.55 17.56
CA GLY A 22 -13.70 26.88 18.79
C GLY A 22 -12.58 26.06 19.42
N ALA A 23 -11.90 25.21 18.63
CA ALA A 23 -10.75 24.44 19.11
C ALA A 23 -9.57 25.32 19.55
N PHE A 24 -9.33 26.43 18.85
CA PHE A 24 -8.33 27.43 19.24
C PHE A 24 -8.66 28.05 20.60
N ASN A 25 -9.88 28.55 20.78
CA ASN A 25 -10.34 29.19 22.01
C ASN A 25 -10.20 28.27 23.23
N ASP A 26 -10.65 27.02 23.10
CA ASP A 26 -10.58 26.05 24.19
C ASP A 26 -9.12 25.79 24.61
N ASN A 27 -8.20 25.72 23.64
CA ASN A 27 -6.80 25.47 23.91
C ASN A 27 -6.03 26.71 24.38
N VAL A 28 -6.42 27.93 24.01
CA VAL A 28 -5.89 29.16 24.61
C VAL A 28 -6.15 29.19 26.11
N MET A 29 -7.41 28.95 26.51
CA MET A 29 -7.78 28.96 27.93
C MET A 29 -7.11 27.80 28.68
N LYS A 30 -7.04 26.61 28.06
CA LYS A 30 -6.37 25.43 28.62
C LYS A 30 -4.90 25.71 28.93
N ALA A 31 -4.22 26.37 28.00
CA ALA A 31 -2.80 26.71 28.06
C ALA A 31 -2.51 27.80 29.10
N MET A 32 -3.36 28.83 29.16
CA MET A 32 -3.13 30.01 30.00
C MET A 32 -3.36 29.74 31.50
N LEU A 33 -4.43 29.04 31.88
CA LEU A 33 -4.86 28.90 33.28
C LEU A 33 -3.79 28.29 34.21
N PRO A 34 -3.03 27.25 33.83
CA PRO A 34 -1.97 26.70 34.67
C PRO A 34 -0.82 27.67 34.91
N VAL A 35 -0.39 28.41 33.86
CA VAL A 35 0.67 29.42 33.97
C VAL A 35 0.22 30.57 34.86
N MET A 36 -1.03 31.00 34.71
CA MET A 36 -1.62 32.01 35.58
C MET A 36 -1.62 31.56 37.04
N ALA A 37 -2.00 30.31 37.32
CA ALA A 37 -1.96 29.77 38.67
C ALA A 37 -0.53 29.78 39.24
N ALA A 38 0.45 29.37 38.43
CA ALA A 38 1.86 29.40 38.81
C ALA A 38 2.33 30.78 39.27
N VAL A 39 1.96 31.83 38.53
CA VAL A 39 2.30 33.22 38.84
C VAL A 39 1.56 33.71 40.09
N GLN A 40 0.29 33.34 40.27
CA GLN A 40 -0.55 33.91 41.31
C GLN A 40 -0.49 33.20 42.66
N PHE A 41 -0.36 31.87 42.64
CA PHE A 41 -0.41 31.00 43.82
C PHE A 41 0.90 30.20 44.01
N GLY A 42 1.92 30.50 43.20
CA GLY A 42 3.22 29.83 43.22
C GLY A 42 3.24 28.56 42.38
N LYS A 43 4.45 28.16 41.97
CA LYS A 43 4.71 27.06 41.03
C LYS A 43 4.02 25.72 41.39
N ALA A 44 3.89 25.38 42.67
CA ALA A 44 3.22 24.14 43.08
C ALA A 44 1.74 24.06 42.65
N SER A 45 1.09 25.22 42.47
CA SER A 45 -0.30 25.26 42.04
C SER A 45 -0.46 25.01 40.53
N MET A 46 0.60 25.22 39.73
CA MET A 46 0.63 25.03 38.28
C MET A 46 0.21 23.61 37.89
N ASP A 47 0.83 22.61 38.49
CA ASP A 47 0.59 21.20 38.15
C ASP A 47 -0.83 20.79 38.49
N THR A 48 -1.32 21.21 39.67
CA THR A 48 -2.68 20.90 40.13
C THR A 48 -3.71 21.52 39.20
N VAL A 49 -3.54 22.79 38.84
CA VAL A 49 -4.46 23.47 37.92
C VAL A 49 -4.37 22.88 36.51
N ASN A 50 -3.18 22.50 36.05
CA ASN A 50 -3.00 21.84 34.76
C ASN A 50 -3.74 20.49 34.68
N GLN A 51 -3.67 19.70 35.75
CA GLN A 51 -4.39 18.44 35.89
C GLN A 51 -5.91 18.68 35.92
N GLN A 52 -6.37 19.64 36.72
CA GLN A 52 -7.80 20.01 36.82
C GLN A 52 -8.36 20.44 35.46
N VAL A 53 -7.72 21.40 34.80
CA VAL A 53 -8.13 21.89 33.47
C VAL A 53 -8.14 20.74 32.45
N SER A 54 -7.14 19.85 32.47
CA SER A 54 -7.09 18.71 31.57
C SER A 54 -8.21 17.68 31.82
N ILE A 55 -8.57 17.42 33.08
CA ILE A 55 -9.72 16.58 33.43
C ILE A 55 -11.03 17.26 33.03
N LEU A 56 -11.20 18.55 33.33
CA LEU A 56 -12.42 19.31 33.03
C LEU A 56 -12.69 19.40 31.52
N LEU A 57 -11.65 19.33 30.69
CA LEU A 57 -11.79 19.24 29.24
C LEU A 57 -12.36 17.89 28.77
N ILE A 58 -11.93 16.79 29.39
CA ILE A 58 -12.27 15.42 28.96
C ILE A 58 -13.58 14.92 29.60
N LEU A 59 -13.80 15.24 30.86
CA LEU A 59 -14.90 14.71 31.67
C LEU A 59 -16.29 14.93 31.03
N PRO A 60 -16.62 16.11 30.46
CA PRO A 60 -17.90 16.30 29.78
C PRO A 60 -18.12 15.37 28.59
N PHE A 61 -17.06 15.01 27.86
CA PHE A 61 -17.17 14.04 26.75
C PHE A 61 -17.48 12.63 27.26
N VAL A 62 -17.04 12.25 28.46
CA VAL A 62 -17.39 10.97 29.07
C VAL A 62 -18.84 10.98 29.57
N MET A 63 -19.22 12.05 30.27
CA MET A 63 -20.53 12.14 30.93
C MET A 63 -21.69 12.42 29.96
N PHE A 64 -21.47 13.33 29.00
CA PHE A 64 -22.55 13.84 28.15
C PHE A 64 -22.53 13.31 26.72
N ALA A 65 -21.52 12.56 26.25
CA ALA A 65 -21.48 12.08 24.87
C ALA A 65 -22.74 11.33 24.40
N PRO A 66 -23.34 10.39 25.17
CA PRO A 66 -24.57 9.73 24.73
C PRO A 66 -25.74 10.70 24.60
N PHE A 67 -25.83 11.68 25.51
CA PHE A 67 -26.88 12.68 25.50
C PHE A 67 -26.68 13.69 24.36
N ALA A 68 -25.46 14.17 24.16
CA ALA A 68 -25.06 15.04 23.05
C ALA A 68 -25.34 14.38 21.68
N GLY A 69 -25.03 13.09 21.54
CA GLY A 69 -25.38 12.30 20.34
C GLY A 69 -26.88 12.24 20.10
N TRP A 70 -27.66 11.96 21.15
CA TRP A 70 -29.13 11.98 21.06
C TRP A 70 -29.69 13.36 20.68
N VAL A 71 -29.14 14.44 21.23
CA VAL A 71 -29.52 15.81 20.86
C VAL A 71 -29.19 16.10 19.39
N ALA A 72 -28.01 15.69 18.91
CA ALA A 72 -27.61 15.85 17.51
C ALA A 72 -28.49 15.05 16.53
N ASP A 73 -29.04 13.92 16.97
CA ASP A 73 -29.96 13.12 16.17
C ASP A 73 -31.40 13.66 16.20
N ARG A 74 -31.83 14.23 17.34
CA ARG A 74 -33.21 14.68 17.57
C ARG A 74 -33.51 16.07 17.00
N PHE A 75 -32.52 16.94 16.96
CA PHE A 75 -32.65 18.32 16.48
C PHE A 75 -31.86 18.54 15.19
N SER A 76 -32.11 19.65 14.49
CA SER A 76 -31.27 20.02 13.34
C SER A 76 -29.84 20.24 13.81
N LYS A 77 -28.87 19.65 13.11
CA LYS A 77 -27.45 19.70 13.46
C LYS A 77 -26.93 21.13 13.43
N LYS A 78 -27.44 21.97 12.50
CA LYS A 78 -27.17 23.41 12.50
C LYS A 78 -27.57 24.06 13.83
N LYS A 79 -28.80 23.83 14.29
CA LYS A 79 -29.28 24.39 15.57
C LYS A 79 -28.40 23.94 16.73
N VAL A 80 -28.08 22.64 16.79
CA VAL A 80 -27.18 22.11 17.84
C VAL A 80 -25.81 22.79 17.79
N ILE A 81 -25.23 22.98 16.61
CA ILE A 81 -23.95 23.69 16.41
C ILE A 81 -24.04 25.14 16.89
N VAL A 82 -25.04 25.90 16.44
CA VAL A 82 -25.21 27.33 16.77
C VAL A 82 -25.47 27.52 18.27
N PHE A 83 -26.33 26.71 18.89
CA PHE A 83 -26.58 26.77 20.33
C PHE A 83 -25.36 26.32 21.15
N SER A 84 -24.60 25.33 20.68
CA SER A 84 -23.35 24.95 21.32
C SER A 84 -22.38 26.12 21.27
N LEU A 85 -22.13 26.73 20.12
CA LEU A 85 -21.23 27.89 20.00
C LEU A 85 -21.69 29.10 20.85
N PHE A 86 -22.99 29.31 21.01
CA PHE A 86 -23.52 30.29 21.97
C PHE A 86 -23.18 29.90 23.43
N GLY A 87 -23.29 28.62 23.77
CA GLY A 87 -22.85 28.10 25.06
C GLY A 87 -21.37 28.39 25.37
N GLN A 88 -20.53 28.49 24.35
CA GLN A 88 -19.12 28.88 24.51
C GLN A 88 -19.00 30.31 25.04
N LEU A 89 -19.84 31.23 24.54
CA LEU A 89 -19.90 32.62 25.04
C LEU A 89 -20.35 32.67 26.50
N LEU A 90 -21.30 31.81 26.91
CA LEU A 90 -21.72 31.73 28.31
C LEU A 90 -20.59 31.23 29.22
N GLY A 91 -19.89 30.17 28.81
CA GLY A 91 -18.73 29.65 29.54
C GLY A 91 -17.61 30.69 29.69
N LEU A 92 -17.27 31.38 28.59
CA LEU A 92 -16.27 32.46 28.59
C LEU A 92 -16.72 33.68 29.39
N SER A 93 -18.00 34.03 29.39
CA SER A 93 -18.53 35.14 30.20
C SER A 93 -18.45 34.85 31.69
N LEU A 94 -18.80 33.62 32.10
CA LEU A 94 -18.62 33.19 33.50
C LEU A 94 -17.14 33.18 33.88
N LEU A 95 -16.28 32.68 32.99
CA LEU A 95 -14.85 32.65 33.21
C LEU A 95 -14.26 34.06 33.35
N ALA A 96 -14.63 34.99 32.46
CA ALA A 96 -14.21 36.39 32.50
C ALA A 96 -14.69 37.09 33.78
N GLY A 97 -15.96 36.89 34.17
CA GLY A 97 -16.50 37.39 35.43
C GLY A 97 -15.74 36.87 36.65
N ALA A 98 -15.39 35.58 36.65
CA ALA A 98 -14.61 34.96 37.71
C ALA A 98 -13.15 35.46 37.75
N LEU A 99 -12.51 35.67 36.59
CA LEU A 99 -11.18 36.27 36.50
C LEU A 99 -11.17 37.71 37.02
N TYR A 100 -12.21 38.49 36.69
CA TYR A 100 -12.40 39.85 37.21
C TYR A 100 -12.59 39.84 38.74
N ALA A 101 -13.37 38.88 39.25
CA ALA A 101 -13.57 38.64 40.69
C ALA A 101 -12.36 37.98 41.38
N ARG A 102 -11.28 37.67 40.64
CA ARG A 102 -10.05 37.02 41.12
C ARG A 102 -10.32 35.67 41.81
N ASN A 103 -11.26 34.89 41.30
CA ASN A 103 -11.64 33.60 41.86
C ASN A 103 -11.34 32.44 40.90
N LEU A 104 -10.29 31.69 41.20
CA LEU A 104 -9.80 30.59 40.34
C LEU A 104 -10.81 29.44 40.24
N GLU A 105 -11.49 29.08 41.33
CA GLU A 105 -12.45 27.96 41.33
C GLU A 105 -13.63 28.25 40.41
N PHE A 106 -14.17 29.48 40.46
CA PHE A 106 -15.22 29.90 39.52
C PHE A 106 -14.70 30.05 38.08
N SER A 107 -13.42 30.41 37.87
CA SER A 107 -12.82 30.38 36.53
C SER A 107 -12.77 28.95 35.97
N LEU A 108 -12.44 27.95 36.80
CA LEU A 108 -12.48 26.54 36.43
C LEU A 108 -13.91 26.05 36.15
N ALA A 109 -14.90 26.53 36.90
CA ALA A 109 -16.31 26.26 36.60
C ALA A 109 -16.73 26.85 35.24
N GLY A 110 -16.28 28.06 34.90
CA GLY A 110 -16.45 28.64 33.57
C GLY A 110 -15.79 27.81 32.46
N PHE A 111 -14.58 27.30 32.71
CA PHE A 111 -13.85 26.42 31.79
C PHE A 111 -14.57 25.06 31.61
N PHE A 112 -15.17 24.53 32.67
CA PHE A 112 -16.00 23.33 32.59
C PHE A 112 -17.22 23.55 31.70
N LEU A 113 -17.93 24.68 31.82
CA LEU A 113 -19.07 24.99 30.95
C LEU A 113 -18.66 25.10 29.47
N LEU A 114 -17.50 25.71 29.20
CA LEU A 114 -16.90 25.74 27.87
C LEU A 114 -16.62 24.29 27.36
N SER A 115 -16.10 23.41 28.20
CA SER A 115 -15.85 22.01 27.84
C SER A 115 -17.15 21.20 27.62
N VAL A 116 -18.21 21.47 28.39
CA VAL A 116 -19.55 20.90 28.18
C VAL A 116 -20.07 21.28 26.79
N GLN A 117 -19.97 22.55 26.41
CA GLN A 117 -20.36 23.00 25.08
C GLN A 117 -19.64 22.22 23.97
N SER A 118 -18.33 21.99 24.09
CA SER A 118 -17.55 21.26 23.09
C SER A 118 -17.96 19.79 22.97
N ALA A 119 -18.43 19.17 24.08
CA ALA A 119 -19.00 17.82 24.06
C ALA A 119 -20.30 17.73 23.23
N PHE A 120 -21.14 18.77 23.23
CA PHE A 120 -22.36 18.82 22.40
C PHE A 120 -22.06 19.16 20.94
N LEU A 121 -21.07 20.02 20.69
CA LEU A 121 -20.66 20.43 19.34
C LEU A 121 -20.09 19.25 18.52
N SER A 122 -19.32 18.37 19.16
CA SER A 122 -18.56 17.27 18.52
C SER A 122 -19.41 16.29 17.67
N PRO A 123 -20.47 15.65 18.18
CA PRO A 123 -21.31 14.75 17.39
C PRO A 123 -22.08 15.50 16.28
N ALA A 124 -22.54 16.72 16.54
CA ALA A 124 -23.27 17.52 15.56
C ALA A 124 -22.39 17.90 14.36
N LYS A 125 -21.14 18.33 14.58
CA LYS A 125 -20.20 18.69 13.49
C LYS A 125 -19.78 17.49 12.63
N LYS A 126 -19.62 16.30 13.24
CA LYS A 126 -19.29 15.07 12.49
C LYS A 126 -20.51 14.58 11.69
N GLY A 127 -21.71 14.67 12.25
CA GLY A 127 -22.95 14.24 11.59
C GLY A 127 -23.37 15.12 10.41
N ILE A 128 -23.28 16.45 10.55
CA ILE A 128 -23.71 17.40 9.49
C ILE A 128 -22.90 17.27 8.20
N LEU A 129 -21.64 16.83 8.29
CA LEU A 129 -20.71 16.83 7.16
C LEU A 129 -21.20 15.95 6.00
N LYS A 130 -21.70 14.75 6.33
CA LYS A 130 -22.30 13.83 5.34
C LYS A 130 -23.51 14.46 4.65
N GLU A 131 -24.31 15.26 5.37
CA GLU A 131 -25.48 15.94 4.81
C GLU A 131 -25.11 17.13 3.90
N LEU A 132 -23.99 17.80 4.17
CA LEU A 132 -23.54 18.96 3.37
C LEU A 132 -22.83 18.55 2.07
N VAL A 133 -21.93 17.56 2.12
CA VAL A 133 -21.07 17.23 0.96
C VAL A 133 -21.46 15.96 0.20
N GLY A 134 -22.29 15.11 0.79
CA GLY A 134 -22.63 13.78 0.25
C GLY A 134 -21.53 12.74 0.48
N THR A 135 -21.84 11.45 0.21
CA THR A 135 -20.93 10.33 0.49
C THR A 135 -19.63 10.40 -0.32
N SER A 136 -19.68 10.82 -1.58
CA SER A 136 -18.52 10.87 -2.49
C SER A 136 -17.41 11.83 -2.03
N ARG A 137 -17.76 12.91 -1.32
CA ARG A 137 -16.82 13.96 -0.86
C ARG A 137 -16.61 13.97 0.65
N LEU A 138 -17.23 13.02 1.37
CA LEU A 138 -17.17 12.94 2.83
C LEU A 138 -15.73 12.78 3.33
N GLY A 139 -14.94 11.88 2.73
CA GLY A 139 -13.55 11.64 3.14
C GLY A 139 -12.69 12.91 3.04
N LYS A 140 -12.82 13.67 1.95
CA LYS A 140 -12.14 14.96 1.77
C LYS A 140 -12.55 15.97 2.85
N ALA A 141 -13.86 16.10 3.10
CA ALA A 141 -14.36 17.03 4.11
C ALA A 141 -13.91 16.66 5.53
N VAL A 142 -13.95 15.38 5.90
CA VAL A 142 -13.44 14.89 7.20
C VAL A 142 -11.94 15.19 7.32
N GLY A 143 -11.16 14.93 6.27
CA GLY A 143 -9.72 15.22 6.26
C GLY A 143 -9.41 16.69 6.54
N TYR A 144 -10.09 17.63 5.86
CA TYR A 144 -9.93 19.06 6.16
C TYR A 144 -10.36 19.44 7.58
N MET A 145 -11.47 18.87 8.06
CA MET A 145 -11.99 19.17 9.41
C MET A 145 -10.99 18.77 10.50
N GLU A 146 -10.42 17.57 10.41
CA GLU A 146 -9.45 17.06 11.39
C GLU A 146 -8.11 17.83 11.28
N MET A 147 -7.64 18.15 10.07
CA MET A 147 -6.45 18.98 9.87
C MET A 147 -6.61 20.38 10.50
N LEU A 148 -7.73 21.05 10.22
CA LEU A 148 -7.98 22.39 10.75
C LEU A 148 -8.22 22.37 12.26
N ALA A 149 -8.85 21.32 12.80
CA ALA A 149 -8.97 21.14 14.25
C ALA A 149 -7.58 21.03 14.91
N MET A 150 -6.65 20.30 14.30
CA MET A 150 -5.26 20.21 14.78
C MET A 150 -4.57 21.58 14.77
N VAL A 151 -4.74 22.37 13.70
CA VAL A 151 -4.21 23.74 13.62
C VAL A 151 -4.78 24.61 14.74
N GLY A 152 -6.09 24.52 15.01
CA GLY A 152 -6.73 25.23 16.12
C GLY A 152 -6.15 24.84 17.47
N ILE A 153 -6.01 23.55 17.76
CA ILE A 153 -5.47 23.02 19.03
C ILE A 153 -4.03 23.53 19.26
N LEU A 154 -3.15 23.32 18.28
CA LEU A 154 -1.72 23.69 18.39
C LEU A 154 -1.53 25.20 18.43
N GLY A 155 -2.24 25.92 17.54
CA GLY A 155 -2.18 27.38 17.48
C GLY A 155 -2.72 28.02 18.76
N GLY A 156 -3.83 27.50 19.30
CA GLY A 156 -4.44 28.00 20.53
C GLY A 156 -3.53 27.81 21.74
N ALA A 157 -2.96 26.61 21.89
CA ALA A 157 -2.02 26.35 22.97
C ALA A 157 -0.78 27.24 22.89
N PHE A 158 -0.18 27.38 21.70
CA PHE A 158 1.00 28.23 21.49
C PHE A 158 0.72 29.71 21.75
N VAL A 159 -0.34 30.26 21.13
CA VAL A 159 -0.69 31.68 21.27
C VAL A 159 -1.14 32.00 22.70
N GLY A 160 -1.94 31.14 23.33
CA GLY A 160 -2.40 31.37 24.71
C GLY A 160 -1.25 31.41 25.71
N ALA A 161 -0.24 30.55 25.54
CA ALA A 161 0.91 30.50 26.41
C ALA A 161 1.83 31.73 26.25
N ILE A 162 2.14 32.10 25.01
CA ILE A 162 3.01 33.25 24.70
C ILE A 162 2.33 34.58 25.05
N ALA A 163 1.05 34.72 24.72
CA ALA A 163 0.30 35.95 25.04
C ALA A 163 0.25 36.19 26.55
N PHE A 164 0.16 35.13 27.36
CA PHE A 164 0.18 35.26 28.81
C PHE A 164 1.53 35.77 29.32
N ASP A 165 2.64 35.19 28.89
CA ASP A 165 3.98 35.63 29.30
C ASP A 165 4.25 37.10 28.92
N HIS A 166 3.85 37.54 27.72
CA HIS A 166 4.02 38.93 27.32
C HIS A 166 3.20 39.91 28.14
N LEU A 167 1.98 39.53 28.56
CA LEU A 167 1.08 40.43 29.28
C LEU A 167 1.32 40.41 30.80
N VAL A 168 1.83 39.30 31.33
CA VAL A 168 1.94 39.11 32.79
C VAL A 168 2.99 40.03 33.41
N GLU A 169 4.07 40.35 32.68
CA GLU A 169 5.15 41.21 33.15
C GLU A 169 4.67 42.61 33.50
N GLU A 170 3.85 43.22 32.64
CA GLU A 170 3.35 44.59 32.82
C GLU A 170 2.05 44.67 33.63
N ARG A 171 1.18 43.66 33.53
CA ARG A 171 -0.22 43.75 33.99
C ARG A 171 -0.59 42.81 35.13
N GLY A 172 0.26 41.84 35.46
CA GLY A 172 -0.01 40.82 36.46
C GLY A 172 -0.97 39.71 35.98
N GLY A 173 -0.98 38.58 36.70
CA GLY A 173 -1.61 37.34 36.24
C GLY A 173 -3.11 37.42 35.95
N TRP A 174 -3.90 37.99 36.87
CA TRP A 174 -5.36 38.11 36.68
C TRP A 174 -5.75 39.00 35.51
N VAL A 175 -5.08 40.16 35.35
CA VAL A 175 -5.41 41.12 34.30
C VAL A 175 -4.96 40.60 32.94
N ALA A 176 -3.77 39.99 32.87
CA ALA A 176 -3.30 39.31 31.66
C ALA A 176 -4.28 38.23 31.21
N ALA A 177 -4.73 37.38 32.14
CA ALA A 177 -5.71 36.34 31.86
C ALA A 177 -7.07 36.90 31.41
N LEU A 178 -7.54 37.98 32.04
CA LEU A 178 -8.79 38.63 31.68
C LEU A 178 -8.74 39.24 30.27
N ILE A 179 -7.62 39.88 29.90
CA ILE A 179 -7.42 40.43 28.55
C ILE A 179 -7.46 39.32 27.51
N ILE A 180 -6.74 38.22 27.75
CA ILE A 180 -6.73 37.06 26.85
C ILE A 180 -8.13 36.46 26.74
N CYS A 181 -8.84 36.27 27.85
CA CYS A 181 -10.22 35.79 27.85
C CYS A 181 -11.15 36.73 27.06
N GLY A 182 -10.93 38.05 27.14
CA GLY A 182 -11.64 39.04 26.33
C GLY A 182 -11.43 38.84 24.83
N PHE A 183 -10.17 38.68 24.38
CA PHE A 183 -9.86 38.37 22.98
C PHE A 183 -10.49 37.05 22.52
N VAL A 184 -10.41 36.00 23.34
CA VAL A 184 -11.04 34.70 23.07
C VAL A 184 -12.56 34.82 22.97
N THR A 185 -13.18 35.69 23.78
CA THR A 185 -14.63 35.97 23.72
C THR A 185 -15.02 36.65 22.41
N VAL A 186 -14.22 37.60 21.91
CA VAL A 186 -14.42 38.22 20.58
C VAL A 186 -14.32 37.18 19.47
N PHE A 187 -13.34 36.28 19.55
CA PHE A 187 -13.20 35.18 18.59
C PHE A 187 -14.36 34.18 18.67
N ALA A 188 -14.84 33.86 19.87
CA ALA A 188 -16.02 33.04 20.06
C ALA A 188 -17.28 33.69 19.47
N LEU A 189 -17.43 35.01 19.60
CA LEU A 189 -18.52 35.76 18.99
C LEU A 189 -18.45 35.70 17.46
N ALA A 190 -17.26 35.92 16.90
CA ALA A 190 -17.02 35.78 15.46
C ALA A 190 -17.35 34.36 14.98
N SER A 191 -16.91 33.33 15.71
CA SER A 191 -17.23 31.92 15.43
C SER A 191 -18.74 31.65 15.42
N TRP A 192 -19.46 32.17 16.41
CA TRP A 192 -20.92 32.03 16.48
C TRP A 192 -21.63 32.69 15.29
N VAL A 193 -21.20 33.90 14.89
CA VAL A 193 -21.74 34.62 13.72
C VAL A 193 -21.42 33.89 12.42
N ILE A 194 -20.17 33.41 12.24
CA ILE A 194 -19.73 32.66 11.07
C ILE A 194 -20.50 31.34 10.92
N ALA A 195 -21.02 30.76 12.01
CA ALA A 195 -21.82 29.54 11.94
C ALA A 195 -23.29 29.76 11.49
N LEU A 196 -23.82 30.98 11.53
CA LEU A 196 -25.23 31.26 11.18
C LEU A 196 -25.62 30.91 9.72
N PRO A 197 -24.75 31.11 8.71
CA PRO A 197 -25.03 30.75 7.32
C PRO A 197 -25.01 29.24 7.03
N ILE A 198 -24.64 28.37 8.01
CA ILE A 198 -24.68 26.91 7.82
C ILE A 198 -26.11 26.50 7.39
N PRO A 199 -26.29 25.69 6.32
CA PRO A 199 -27.62 25.30 5.88
C PRO A 199 -28.35 24.42 6.89
N GLU A 200 -29.68 24.48 6.88
CA GLU A 200 -30.47 23.60 7.73
C GLU A 200 -30.43 22.13 7.29
N THR A 201 -30.38 21.25 8.29
CA THR A 201 -30.33 19.78 8.10
C THR A 201 -31.68 19.14 8.33
N GLN A 202 -31.91 17.99 7.69
CA GLN A 202 -33.16 17.25 7.90
C GLN A 202 -33.14 16.55 9.27
N VAL A 203 -34.25 16.69 9.99
CA VAL A 203 -34.46 15.98 11.26
C VAL A 203 -35.11 14.64 10.95
N ILE A 204 -34.33 13.57 11.00
CA ILE A 204 -34.89 12.21 11.00
C ILE A 204 -35.57 12.05 12.37
N ARG A 205 -36.86 11.66 12.42
CA ARG A 205 -37.61 11.51 13.69
C ARG A 205 -36.86 10.57 14.66
N GLY A 206 -36.04 11.15 15.55
CA GLY A 206 -35.27 10.39 16.53
C GLY A 206 -36.16 9.76 17.59
N LYS A 207 -35.76 8.58 18.08
CA LYS A 207 -36.45 7.87 19.18
C LYS A 207 -36.48 8.72 20.47
N PRO A 208 -37.49 8.55 21.35
CA PRO A 208 -37.54 9.29 22.62
C PRO A 208 -36.32 8.97 23.50
N PHE A 209 -35.89 9.94 24.29
CA PHE A 209 -34.77 9.76 25.22
C PHE A 209 -35.09 8.64 26.22
N ARG A 210 -34.11 7.77 26.48
CA ARG A 210 -34.20 6.72 27.50
C ARG A 210 -32.98 6.83 28.40
N ARG A 211 -33.18 6.80 29.73
CA ARG A 211 -32.08 6.87 30.72
C ARG A 211 -31.01 5.78 30.51
N SER A 212 -31.40 4.62 30.01
CA SER A 212 -30.49 3.53 29.65
C SER A 212 -29.44 3.90 28.60
N LEU A 213 -29.67 4.95 27.79
CA LEU A 213 -28.72 5.45 26.80
C LEU A 213 -27.43 5.98 27.45
N LEU A 214 -27.53 6.58 28.64
CA LEU A 214 -26.39 7.11 29.38
C LEU A 214 -25.42 6.03 29.86
N VAL A 215 -25.87 4.78 29.98
CA VAL A 215 -25.00 3.65 30.41
C VAL A 215 -24.62 2.76 29.22
N ARG A 216 -25.36 2.85 28.11
CA ARG A 216 -25.19 2.00 26.93
C ARG A 216 -23.78 2.05 26.33
N HIS A 217 -23.14 3.21 26.31
CA HIS A 217 -21.78 3.36 25.78
C HIS A 217 -20.73 2.56 26.57
N PHE A 218 -20.95 2.31 27.87
CA PHE A 218 -20.10 1.39 28.65
C PHE A 218 -20.30 -0.07 28.25
N HIS A 219 -21.53 -0.47 27.91
CA HIS A 219 -21.78 -1.80 27.33
C HIS A 219 -21.11 -1.95 25.96
N ASP A 220 -21.13 -0.89 25.14
CA ASP A 220 -20.47 -0.87 23.84
C ASP A 220 -18.94 -0.99 23.97
N LEU A 221 -18.36 -0.49 25.06
CA LEU A 221 -16.95 -0.72 25.41
C LEU A 221 -16.65 -2.20 25.68
N PHE A 222 -17.48 -2.90 26.45
CA PHE A 222 -17.32 -4.36 26.64
C PHE A 222 -17.46 -5.13 25.33
N TYR A 223 -18.35 -4.69 24.44
CA TYR A 223 -18.50 -5.25 23.11
C TYR A 223 -17.22 -5.11 22.28
N LEU A 224 -16.58 -3.94 22.30
CA LEU A 224 -15.30 -3.68 21.63
C LEU A 224 -14.19 -4.63 22.12
N PHE A 225 -14.10 -4.88 23.43
CA PHE A 225 -13.08 -5.80 23.98
C PHE A 225 -13.29 -7.27 23.61
N LYS A 226 -14.53 -7.68 23.28
CA LYS A 226 -14.83 -9.03 22.77
C LYS A 226 -14.37 -9.24 21.33
N HIS A 227 -14.22 -8.16 20.55
CA HIS A 227 -13.74 -8.22 19.17
C HIS A 227 -12.22 -8.39 19.10
N ARG A 228 -11.78 -9.62 18.78
CA ARG A 228 -10.36 -10.02 18.81
C ARG A 228 -9.45 -9.16 17.93
N GLY A 229 -9.92 -8.71 16.77
CA GLY A 229 -9.15 -7.87 15.85
C GLY A 229 -9.09 -6.39 16.26
N LEU A 230 -10.20 -5.83 16.75
CA LEU A 230 -10.34 -4.38 16.99
C LEU A 230 -9.80 -3.94 18.36
N ARG A 231 -9.85 -4.81 19.37
CA ARG A 231 -9.48 -4.45 20.74
C ARG A 231 -8.07 -3.88 20.89
N TYR A 232 -7.10 -4.42 20.14
CA TYR A 232 -5.71 -3.97 20.22
C TYR A 232 -5.50 -2.64 19.52
N ALA A 233 -6.18 -2.41 18.39
CA ALA A 233 -6.15 -1.12 17.72
C ALA A 233 -6.78 -0.01 18.59
N ALA A 234 -7.90 -0.31 19.25
CA ALA A 234 -8.54 0.62 20.18
C ALA A 234 -7.68 0.90 21.43
N LEU A 235 -7.03 -0.13 22.00
CA LEU A 235 -6.09 0.05 23.11
C LEU A 235 -4.88 0.89 22.71
N GLY A 236 -4.34 0.70 21.49
CA GLY A 236 -3.24 1.51 20.99
C GLY A 236 -3.64 2.97 20.73
N ASP A 237 -4.83 3.22 20.17
CA ASP A 237 -5.39 4.57 20.03
C ASP A 237 -5.55 5.25 21.40
N ALA A 238 -6.12 4.55 22.38
CA ALA A 238 -6.28 5.05 23.74
C ALA A 238 -4.94 5.33 24.43
N TRP A 239 -3.96 4.44 24.28
CA TRP A 239 -2.60 4.61 24.78
C TRP A 239 -1.94 5.86 24.18
N PHE A 240 -2.02 6.07 22.86
CA PHE A 240 -1.40 7.22 22.20
C PHE A 240 -1.93 8.55 22.74
N TRP A 241 -3.25 8.74 22.76
CA TRP A 241 -3.86 9.99 23.22
C TRP A 241 -3.71 10.19 24.72
N GLY A 242 -3.77 9.10 25.50
CA GLY A 242 -3.53 9.15 26.93
C GLY A 242 -2.11 9.58 27.26
N VAL A 243 -1.11 8.99 26.59
CA VAL A 243 0.31 9.36 26.76
C VAL A 243 0.59 10.76 26.21
N GLY A 244 -0.05 11.16 25.11
CA GLY A 244 0.01 12.54 24.63
C GLY A 244 -0.51 13.54 25.66
N SER A 245 -1.59 13.20 26.37
CA SER A 245 -2.13 14.01 27.47
C SER A 245 -1.19 14.03 28.67
N PHE A 246 -0.59 12.90 29.04
CA PHE A 246 0.46 12.84 30.07
C PHE A 246 1.66 13.71 29.71
N PHE A 247 2.18 13.58 28.50
CA PHE A 247 3.35 14.33 28.04
C PHE A 247 3.07 15.83 27.94
N TYR A 248 1.85 16.23 27.57
CA TYR A 248 1.42 17.63 27.67
C TYR A 248 1.56 18.16 29.11
N LEU A 249 1.11 17.40 30.11
CA LEU A 249 1.26 17.80 31.51
C LEU A 249 2.73 17.93 31.92
N VAL A 250 3.54 16.96 31.52
CA VAL A 250 5.00 16.95 31.76
C VAL A 250 5.68 18.16 31.14
N LEU A 251 5.33 18.57 29.91
CA LEU A 251 5.93 19.74 29.25
C LEU A 251 5.61 21.05 30.00
N VAL A 252 4.37 21.19 30.47
CA VAL A 252 3.95 22.34 31.28
C VAL A 252 4.72 22.37 32.60
N LYS A 253 4.85 21.22 33.28
CA LYS A 253 5.64 21.12 34.52
C LYS A 253 7.12 21.42 34.27
N LEU A 254 7.70 20.84 33.23
CA LEU A 254 9.10 21.01 32.85
C LEU A 254 9.43 22.47 32.56
N SER A 255 8.53 23.22 31.90
CA SER A 255 8.79 24.64 31.64
C SER A 255 8.86 25.45 32.94
N GLY A 256 8.04 25.11 33.94
CA GLY A 256 8.15 25.67 35.29
C GLY A 256 9.41 25.25 36.05
N GLU A 257 9.96 24.06 35.77
CA GLU A 257 11.25 23.58 36.29
C GLU A 257 12.46 24.27 35.66
N VAL A 258 12.37 24.67 34.40
CA VAL A 258 13.49 25.32 33.69
C VAL A 258 13.55 26.82 33.98
N VAL A 259 12.41 27.50 34.05
CA VAL A 259 12.35 28.97 34.08
C VAL A 259 12.39 29.54 35.52
N VAL A 260 12.42 28.68 36.56
CA VAL A 260 12.34 29.00 38.01
C VAL A 260 12.46 30.49 38.36
N GLY A 261 11.33 31.12 38.70
CA GLY A 261 11.29 32.51 39.18
C GLY A 261 11.38 33.59 38.08
N LYS A 262 11.34 33.21 36.80
CA LYS A 262 11.29 34.13 35.65
C LYS A 262 9.99 33.99 34.85
N ILE A 263 9.73 34.97 34.00
CA ILE A 263 8.67 34.93 32.98
C ILE A 263 9.19 34.16 31.77
N GLY A 264 8.33 33.41 31.08
CA GLY A 264 8.72 32.57 29.94
C GLY A 264 8.26 31.11 30.02
N MET A 265 7.60 30.72 31.13
CA MET A 265 7.09 29.35 31.29
C MET A 265 6.08 28.99 30.19
N GLY A 266 5.21 29.93 29.82
CA GLY A 266 4.21 29.75 28.78
C GLY A 266 4.84 29.54 27.41
N SER A 267 5.70 30.47 27.02
CA SER A 267 6.41 30.49 25.75
C SER A 267 7.17 29.21 25.51
N LEU A 268 7.83 28.70 26.57
CA LEU A 268 8.65 27.51 26.47
C LEU A 268 7.83 26.23 26.25
N TYR A 269 6.83 25.95 27.08
CA TYR A 269 6.03 24.74 26.83
C TYR A 269 5.20 24.89 25.54
N GLY A 270 4.71 26.09 25.23
CA GLY A 270 3.95 26.35 24.01
C GLY A 270 4.78 26.00 22.78
N TYR A 271 6.05 26.41 22.76
CA TYR A 271 7.02 26.07 21.72
C TYR A 271 7.26 24.56 21.61
N TRP A 272 7.56 23.86 22.70
CA TRP A 272 7.78 22.40 22.66
C TRP A 272 6.53 21.64 22.23
N PHE A 273 5.35 22.05 22.69
CA PHE A 273 4.09 21.44 22.27
C PHE A 273 3.81 21.67 20.78
N LEU A 274 4.14 22.85 20.25
CA LEU A 274 4.07 23.13 18.81
C LEU A 274 5.00 22.19 18.03
N LEU A 275 6.25 21.96 18.49
CA LEU A 275 7.18 21.03 17.84
C LEU A 275 6.63 19.60 17.78
N VAL A 276 6.08 19.10 18.88
CA VAL A 276 5.40 17.78 18.92
C VAL A 276 4.26 17.76 17.90
N GLY A 277 3.43 18.80 17.88
CA GLY A 277 2.30 18.92 16.95
C GLY A 277 2.69 18.94 15.47
N VAL A 278 3.73 19.70 15.11
CA VAL A 278 4.30 19.72 13.76
C VAL A 278 4.87 18.34 13.39
N GLY A 279 5.53 17.67 14.34
CA GLY A 279 5.96 16.29 14.18
C GLY A 279 4.80 15.35 13.84
N ILE A 280 3.70 15.42 14.60
CA ILE A 280 2.48 14.62 14.34
C ILE A 280 1.93 14.90 12.93
N MET A 281 1.87 16.16 12.51
CA MET A 281 1.37 16.56 11.20
C MET A 281 2.24 15.97 10.07
N LEU A 282 3.57 16.14 10.13
CA LEU A 282 4.47 15.61 9.11
C LEU A 282 4.52 14.07 9.12
N GLY A 283 4.49 13.44 10.29
CA GLY A 283 4.41 11.98 10.40
C GLY A 283 3.12 11.41 9.84
N SER A 284 1.99 12.11 10.03
CA SER A 284 0.69 11.71 9.45
C SER A 284 0.69 11.80 7.92
N LEU A 285 1.30 12.86 7.35
CA LEU A 285 1.48 12.99 5.90
C LEU A 285 2.40 11.90 5.34
N PHE A 286 3.46 11.55 6.06
CA PHE A 286 4.37 10.47 5.70
C PHE A 286 3.66 9.11 5.68
N VAL A 287 2.87 8.79 6.71
CA VAL A 287 2.04 7.58 6.74
C VAL A 287 1.04 7.57 5.59
N ALA A 288 0.36 8.68 5.32
CA ALA A 288 -0.59 8.80 4.21
C ALA A 288 0.07 8.56 2.84
N TYR A 289 1.32 9.02 2.66
CA TYR A 289 2.10 8.77 1.46
C TYR A 289 2.43 7.27 1.29
N LEU A 290 2.83 6.59 2.38
CA LEU A 290 3.15 5.17 2.34
C LEU A 290 1.91 4.28 2.15
N ASN A 291 0.76 4.67 2.72
CA ASN A 291 -0.52 3.97 2.67
C ASN A 291 -1.35 4.23 1.40
N ARG A 292 -0.77 4.82 0.34
CA ARG A 292 -1.49 5.02 -0.95
C ARG A 292 -2.04 3.67 -1.46
N GLY A 293 -3.36 3.52 -1.40
CA GLY A 293 -4.11 2.35 -1.89
C GLY A 293 -4.48 1.29 -0.85
N ARG A 294 -3.87 1.28 0.35
CA ARG A 294 -4.22 0.35 1.45
C ARG A 294 -3.60 0.77 2.80
N ILE A 295 -4.23 0.37 3.90
CA ILE A 295 -3.75 0.68 5.27
C ILE A 295 -2.66 -0.32 5.67
N GLU A 296 -1.40 0.13 5.73
CA GLU A 296 -0.29 -0.67 6.24
C GLU A 296 -0.14 -0.52 7.76
N ILE A 297 -0.74 -1.45 8.51
CA ILE A 297 -0.56 -1.51 9.98
C ILE A 297 0.89 -1.79 10.39
N GLY A 298 1.73 -2.31 9.48
CA GLY A 298 3.14 -2.61 9.72
C GLY A 298 4.04 -1.39 9.99
N LEU A 299 3.54 -0.17 9.82
CA LEU A 299 4.23 1.06 10.23
C LEU A 299 4.12 1.31 11.74
N THR A 300 3.08 0.81 12.39
CA THR A 300 2.82 1.01 13.83
C THR A 300 3.96 0.53 14.73
N PRO A 301 4.57 -0.65 14.51
CA PRO A 301 5.69 -1.12 15.33
C PRO A 301 6.93 -0.21 15.26
N ILE A 302 7.14 0.52 14.15
CA ILE A 302 8.25 1.49 14.03
C ILE A 302 8.05 2.62 15.04
N GLY A 303 6.85 3.20 15.07
CA GLY A 303 6.50 4.23 16.06
C GLY A 303 6.56 3.68 17.50
N ALA A 304 6.06 2.47 17.72
CA ALA A 304 6.02 1.84 19.04
C ALA A 304 7.42 1.59 19.65
N LEU A 305 8.43 1.29 18.81
CA LEU A 305 9.82 1.12 19.26
C LEU A 305 10.55 2.45 19.39
N ALA A 306 10.26 3.42 18.53
CA ALA A 306 10.92 4.73 18.56
C ALA A 306 10.52 5.55 19.79
N ILE A 307 9.24 5.52 20.20
CA ILE A 307 8.73 6.28 21.35
C ILE A 307 9.54 6.05 22.64
N PRO A 308 9.80 4.81 23.13
CA PRO A 308 10.62 4.60 24.31
C PRO A 308 12.08 5.06 24.12
N VAL A 309 12.68 4.87 22.94
CA VAL A 309 14.02 5.39 22.65
C VAL A 309 14.06 6.92 22.77
N ILE A 310 13.01 7.60 22.30
CA ILE A 310 12.89 9.06 22.38
C ILE A 310 12.65 9.52 23.82
N TYR A 311 11.86 8.80 24.63
CA TYR A 311 11.74 9.13 26.06
C TYR A 311 13.06 8.98 26.81
N PHE A 312 13.82 7.92 26.52
CA PHE A 312 15.16 7.76 27.07
C PHE A 312 16.08 8.92 26.64
N ALA A 313 16.04 9.33 25.37
CA ALA A 313 16.80 10.49 24.89
C ALA A 313 16.36 11.82 25.55
N LEU A 314 15.06 12.05 25.73
CA LEU A 314 14.51 13.24 26.39
C LEU A 314 14.95 13.37 27.85
N TYR A 315 15.12 12.25 28.56
CA TYR A 315 15.63 12.24 29.92
C TYR A 315 17.04 12.86 30.01
N PHE A 316 17.94 12.48 29.09
CA PHE A 316 19.31 13.00 29.05
C PHE A 316 19.44 14.34 28.35
N ALA A 317 18.57 14.65 27.38
CA ALA A 317 18.60 15.91 26.67
C ALA A 317 18.36 17.09 27.63
N GLU A 318 19.20 18.10 27.56
CA GLU A 318 19.03 19.33 28.34
C GLU A 318 17.89 20.16 27.73
N PRO A 319 16.93 20.64 28.54
CA PRO A 319 15.92 21.57 28.06
C PRO A 319 16.57 22.81 27.44
N MET A 320 15.91 23.43 26.46
CA MET A 320 16.42 24.57 25.66
C MET A 320 17.53 24.24 24.65
N THR A 321 17.88 22.97 24.45
CA THR A 321 18.85 22.58 23.44
C THR A 321 18.18 22.03 22.19
N LEU A 322 18.87 22.13 21.05
CA LEU A 322 18.41 21.55 19.79
C LEU A 322 18.16 20.04 19.89
N SER A 323 18.90 19.32 20.75
CA SER A 323 18.68 17.88 20.95
C SER A 323 17.32 17.59 21.58
N PHE A 324 16.90 18.40 22.56
CA PHE A 324 15.58 18.30 23.17
C PHE A 324 14.47 18.63 22.17
N ASP A 325 14.65 19.70 21.37
CA ASP A 325 13.69 20.11 20.34
C ASP A 325 13.51 19.03 19.25
N CYS A 326 14.63 18.44 18.80
CA CYS A 326 14.61 17.30 17.89
C CYS A 326 13.89 16.09 18.48
N CYS A 327 14.03 15.85 19.79
CA CYS A 327 13.32 14.77 20.46
C CYS A 327 11.81 15.05 20.57
N CYS A 328 11.39 16.28 20.88
CA CYS A 328 9.97 16.68 20.87
C CYS A 328 9.34 16.52 19.49
N PHE A 329 10.01 17.01 18.45
CA PHE A 329 9.58 16.83 17.07
C PHE A 329 9.48 15.33 16.70
N SER A 330 10.51 14.56 17.03
CA SER A 330 10.58 13.13 16.72
C SER A 330 9.50 12.34 17.45
N LEU A 331 9.20 12.68 18.71
CA LEU A 331 8.13 12.05 19.48
C LEU A 331 6.78 12.22 18.77
N GLY A 332 6.50 13.42 18.24
CA GLY A 332 5.32 13.67 17.44
C GLY A 332 5.30 12.87 16.13
N PHE A 333 6.40 12.89 15.39
CA PHE A 333 6.53 12.18 14.10
C PHE A 333 6.33 10.67 14.26
N PHE A 334 7.08 10.03 15.16
CA PHE A 334 6.97 8.59 15.41
C PHE A 334 5.67 8.22 16.14
N GLY A 335 5.11 9.14 16.94
CA GLY A 335 3.77 9.04 17.47
C GLY A 335 2.72 8.85 16.36
N ALA A 336 2.81 9.63 15.27
CA ALA A 336 1.93 9.48 14.11
C ALA A 336 2.10 8.14 13.39
N LEU A 337 3.33 7.64 13.24
CA LEU A 337 3.58 6.29 12.70
C LEU A 337 2.93 5.19 13.55
N PHE A 338 2.84 5.40 14.86
CA PHE A 338 2.14 4.49 15.77
C PHE A 338 0.62 4.56 15.61
N PHE A 339 0.00 5.74 15.78
CA PHE A 339 -1.46 5.84 15.91
C PHE A 339 -2.21 5.86 14.57
N VAL A 340 -1.69 6.49 13.51
CA VAL A 340 -2.43 6.70 12.26
C VAL A 340 -2.83 5.38 11.61
N PRO A 341 -1.94 4.37 11.47
CA PRO A 341 -2.33 3.09 10.89
C PRO A 341 -3.31 2.31 11.79
N LEU A 342 -3.18 2.40 13.12
CA LEU A 342 -4.10 1.75 14.06
C LEU A 342 -5.51 2.33 13.97
N ASN A 343 -5.61 3.66 13.94
CA ASN A 343 -6.89 4.36 13.81
C ASN A 343 -7.54 4.06 12.45
N GLY A 344 -6.74 4.06 11.37
CA GLY A 344 -7.20 3.64 10.04
C GLY A 344 -7.72 2.20 10.05
N TYR A 345 -6.98 1.26 10.62
CA TYR A 345 -7.37 -0.14 10.74
C TYR A 345 -8.67 -0.33 11.54
N LEU A 346 -8.82 0.38 12.66
CA LEU A 346 -10.04 0.35 13.47
C LEU A 346 -11.27 0.81 12.67
N GLN A 347 -11.11 1.82 11.81
CA GLN A 347 -12.18 2.34 10.97
C GLN A 347 -12.53 1.45 9.79
N ASP A 348 -11.52 0.83 9.17
CA ASP A 348 -11.65 -0.04 7.99
C ASP A 348 -12.30 -1.38 8.33
N GLN A 349 -11.91 -1.97 9.46
CA GLN A 349 -12.39 -3.28 9.89
C GLN A 349 -13.76 -3.24 10.59
N ALA A 350 -14.25 -2.05 10.94
CA ALA A 350 -15.56 -1.90 11.55
C ALA A 350 -16.66 -1.97 10.47
N LYS A 351 -17.52 -3.00 10.54
CA LYS A 351 -18.69 -3.16 9.66
C LYS A 351 -19.54 -1.88 9.63
N GLU A 352 -20.10 -1.52 8.48
CA GLU A 352 -20.84 -0.26 8.31
C GLU A 352 -21.95 -0.07 9.34
N GLU A 353 -22.68 -1.13 9.69
CA GLU A 353 -23.79 -1.13 10.65
C GLU A 353 -23.34 -0.90 12.11
N GLU A 354 -22.12 -1.32 12.45
CA GLU A 354 -21.58 -1.27 13.82
C GLU A 354 -20.50 -0.20 14.01
N ARG A 355 -20.06 0.46 12.93
CA ARG A 355 -18.97 1.43 12.93
C ARG A 355 -19.18 2.56 13.92
N GLY A 356 -20.38 3.14 13.98
CA GLY A 356 -20.70 4.19 14.95
C GLY A 356 -20.54 3.74 16.40
N LYS A 357 -20.97 2.50 16.71
CA LYS A 357 -20.86 1.88 18.04
C LYS A 357 -19.39 1.62 18.41
N ILE A 358 -18.61 1.04 17.49
CA ILE A 358 -17.18 0.76 17.68
C ILE A 358 -16.38 2.05 17.90
N LEU A 359 -16.64 3.08 17.11
CA LEU A 359 -15.96 4.37 17.24
C LEU A 359 -16.32 5.10 18.54
N ALA A 360 -17.59 5.06 18.95
CA ALA A 360 -18.01 5.63 20.23
C ALA A 360 -17.36 4.89 21.42
N ALA A 361 -17.30 3.56 21.37
CA ALA A 361 -16.64 2.74 22.37
C ALA A 361 -15.13 3.01 22.43
N SER A 362 -14.46 3.13 21.28
CA SER A 362 -13.04 3.48 21.22
C SER A 362 -12.79 4.86 21.79
N ASN A 363 -13.59 5.86 21.41
CA ASN A 363 -13.45 7.21 21.95
C ASN A 363 -13.65 7.24 23.47
N LEU A 364 -14.62 6.49 24.00
CA LEU A 364 -14.79 6.35 25.45
C LEU A 364 -13.55 5.76 26.12
N LEU A 365 -12.98 4.69 25.55
CA LEU A 365 -11.74 4.08 26.05
C LEU A 365 -10.59 5.09 26.06
N THR A 366 -10.45 5.87 24.99
CA THR A 366 -9.46 6.93 24.86
C THR A 366 -9.60 7.98 25.96
N GLN A 367 -10.83 8.45 26.23
CA GLN A 367 -11.08 9.41 27.29
C GLN A 367 -10.82 8.85 28.70
N LEU A 368 -11.20 7.60 28.96
CA LEU A 368 -10.93 6.94 30.24
C LEU A 368 -9.43 6.72 30.47
N CYS A 369 -8.69 6.32 29.43
CA CYS A 369 -7.24 6.18 29.48
C CYS A 369 -6.56 7.54 29.72
N GLY A 370 -7.03 8.60 29.06
CA GLY A 370 -6.58 9.98 29.29
C GLY A 370 -6.76 10.42 30.74
N ILE A 371 -7.96 10.27 31.32
CA ILE A 371 -8.20 10.57 32.74
C ILE A 371 -7.26 9.74 33.63
N GLY A 372 -7.12 8.44 33.36
CA GLY A 372 -6.24 7.56 34.12
C GLY A 372 -4.78 8.04 34.13
N LEU A 373 -4.26 8.47 32.98
CA LEU A 373 -2.89 8.98 32.86
C LEU A 373 -2.72 10.39 33.44
N ILE A 374 -3.75 11.24 33.43
CA ILE A 374 -3.73 12.52 34.15
C ILE A 374 -3.66 12.28 35.66
N LEU A 375 -4.46 11.34 36.19
CA LEU A 375 -4.41 10.97 37.61
C LEU A 375 -3.08 10.30 37.97
N PHE A 376 -2.50 9.52 37.06
CA PHE A 376 -1.17 8.96 37.23
C PHE A 376 -0.11 10.07 37.33
N HIS A 377 -0.11 11.05 36.42
CA HIS A 377 0.73 12.25 36.53
C HIS A 377 0.50 12.98 37.86
N ALA A 378 -0.75 13.18 38.27
CA ALA A 378 -1.07 13.82 39.55
C ALA A 378 -0.48 13.07 40.76
N CYS A 379 -0.48 11.74 40.72
CA CYS A 379 0.17 10.91 41.74
C CYS A 379 1.70 11.10 41.73
N LEU A 380 2.34 11.03 40.55
CA LEU A 380 3.78 11.21 40.43
C LEU A 380 4.23 12.61 40.86
N SER A 381 3.52 13.65 40.44
CA SER A 381 3.89 15.03 40.73
C SER A 381 3.53 15.46 42.16
N ASN A 382 2.28 15.25 42.60
CA ASN A 382 1.80 15.84 43.84
C ASN A 382 2.07 14.94 45.06
N VAL A 383 2.04 13.62 44.89
CA VAL A 383 2.24 12.65 45.99
C VAL A 383 3.71 12.25 46.08
N LEU A 384 4.30 11.78 44.97
CA LEU A 384 5.70 11.33 44.94
C LEU A 384 6.71 12.46 44.74
N LYS A 385 6.27 13.66 44.32
CA LYS A 385 7.11 14.86 44.12
C LYS A 385 8.29 14.62 43.17
N LEU A 386 8.09 13.77 42.16
CA LEU A 386 9.08 13.51 41.12
C LEU A 386 9.33 14.76 40.27
N SER A 387 10.50 14.89 39.64
CA SER A 387 10.70 15.94 38.62
C SER A 387 10.01 15.58 37.30
N ALA A 388 9.85 16.54 36.39
CA ALA A 388 9.28 16.26 35.07
C ALA A 388 10.13 15.23 34.28
N LYS A 389 11.46 15.25 34.44
CA LYS A 389 12.35 14.25 33.83
C LYS A 389 12.17 12.86 34.43
N ASP A 390 12.00 12.75 35.75
CA ASP A 390 11.73 11.47 36.40
C ASP A 390 10.40 10.88 35.92
N GLU A 391 9.39 11.70 35.68
CA GLU A 391 8.12 11.27 35.10
C GLU A 391 8.26 10.72 33.67
N ILE A 392 9.14 11.33 32.85
CA ILE A 392 9.50 10.80 31.52
C ILE A 392 10.16 9.42 31.66
N LEU A 393 11.03 9.24 32.66
CA LEU A 393 11.67 7.96 32.93
C LEU A 393 10.66 6.90 33.41
N VAL A 394 9.65 7.28 34.19
CA VAL A 394 8.59 6.36 34.64
C VAL A 394 7.72 5.92 33.47
N ILE A 395 7.31 6.82 32.57
CA ILE A 395 6.45 6.49 31.41
C ILE A 395 7.19 5.68 30.33
N LEU A 396 8.52 5.72 30.31
CA LEU A 396 9.37 4.89 29.45
C LEU A 396 9.07 3.39 29.61
N ALA A 397 8.91 2.91 30.84
CA ALA A 397 8.68 1.49 31.12
C ALA A 397 7.40 0.93 30.47
N PRO A 398 6.20 1.50 30.69
CA PRO A 398 5.00 1.06 29.98
C PRO A 398 5.09 1.30 28.47
N ALA A 399 5.78 2.36 28.00
CA ALA A 399 6.02 2.56 26.57
C ALA A 399 6.85 1.42 25.94
N LEU A 400 7.88 0.93 26.65
CA LEU A 400 8.69 -0.21 26.21
C LEU A 400 7.86 -1.50 26.15
N VAL A 401 7.03 -1.76 27.17
CA VAL A 401 6.14 -2.93 27.19
C VAL A 401 5.18 -2.88 25.99
N ILE A 402 4.57 -1.72 25.72
CA ILE A 402 3.66 -1.55 24.57
C ILE A 402 4.43 -1.68 23.26
N GLY A 403 5.66 -1.17 23.17
CA GLY A 403 6.56 -1.36 22.03
C GLY A 403 6.81 -2.84 21.72
N ILE A 404 7.22 -3.62 22.73
CA ILE A 404 7.49 -5.05 22.60
C ILE A 404 6.22 -5.83 22.24
N LEU A 405 5.09 -5.54 22.88
CA LEU A 405 3.81 -6.17 22.57
C LEU A 405 3.36 -5.88 21.14
N THR A 406 3.53 -4.64 20.69
CA THR A 406 3.16 -4.20 19.33
C THR A 406 3.99 -4.93 18.28
N VAL A 407 5.31 -4.97 18.44
CA VAL A 407 6.20 -5.73 17.54
C VAL A 407 5.85 -7.21 17.54
N SER A 408 5.63 -7.80 18.72
CA SER A 408 5.32 -9.23 18.85
C SER A 408 3.99 -9.61 18.17
N LYS A 409 2.99 -8.72 18.21
CA LYS A 409 1.67 -8.97 17.59
C LYS A 409 1.62 -8.63 16.10
N LEU A 410 2.42 -7.67 15.67
CA LEU A 410 2.44 -7.18 14.28
C LEU A 410 3.76 -7.52 13.58
N PHE A 411 4.48 -8.57 14.00
CA PHE A 411 5.81 -8.89 13.45
C PHE A 411 5.75 -9.20 11.95
N GLU A 412 4.75 -9.98 11.53
CA GLU A 412 4.49 -10.25 10.10
C GLU A 412 4.25 -8.95 9.35
N ASP A 413 3.34 -8.11 9.84
CA ASP A 413 2.97 -6.85 9.21
C ASP A 413 4.16 -5.87 9.16
N PHE A 414 5.00 -5.84 10.20
CA PHE A 414 6.25 -5.06 10.27
C PHE A 414 7.23 -5.48 9.17
N CYS A 415 7.55 -6.78 9.10
CA CYS A 415 8.43 -7.28 8.06
C CYS A 415 7.84 -7.01 6.67
N ARG A 416 6.54 -7.22 6.48
CA ARG A 416 5.83 -6.95 5.24
C ARG A 416 5.96 -5.48 4.84
N ALA A 417 5.77 -4.53 5.76
CA ALA A 417 5.92 -3.09 5.51
C ALA A 417 7.35 -2.73 5.07
N TRP A 418 8.38 -3.32 5.67
CA TRP A 418 9.77 -3.14 5.25
C TRP A 418 10.03 -3.72 3.85
N PHE A 419 9.57 -4.94 3.58
CA PHE A 419 9.68 -5.53 2.25
C PHE A 419 8.97 -4.66 1.22
N HIS A 420 7.79 -4.12 1.54
CA HIS A 420 7.08 -3.21 0.67
C HIS A 420 7.80 -1.91 0.39
N LEU A 421 8.40 -1.31 1.41
CA LEU A 421 9.20 -0.11 1.24
C LEU A 421 10.38 -0.37 0.30
N LEU A 422 11.10 -1.49 0.51
CA LEU A 422 12.18 -1.91 -0.38
C LEU A 422 11.68 -2.17 -1.80
N LEU A 423 10.58 -2.91 -1.97
CA LEU A 423 9.99 -3.16 -3.28
C LEU A 423 9.63 -1.87 -4.00
N LYS A 424 9.06 -0.86 -3.32
CA LYS A 424 8.72 0.43 -3.96
C LYS A 424 9.96 1.19 -4.45
N ILE A 425 11.13 0.97 -3.85
CA ILE A 425 12.40 1.58 -4.25
C ILE A 425 12.96 0.87 -5.50
N PHE A 426 12.96 -0.46 -5.50
CA PHE A 426 13.60 -1.26 -6.57
C PHE A 426 12.66 -1.63 -7.71
N TYR A 427 11.35 -1.66 -7.47
CA TYR A 427 10.31 -2.15 -8.37
C TYR A 427 9.14 -1.17 -8.50
N ARG A 428 8.58 -1.12 -9.71
CA ARG A 428 7.29 -0.50 -9.97
C ARG A 428 6.27 -1.61 -10.21
N ILE A 429 5.42 -1.88 -9.22
CA ILE A 429 4.38 -2.92 -9.35
C ILE A 429 3.13 -2.27 -9.96
N ARG A 430 2.78 -2.68 -11.18
CA ARG A 430 1.53 -2.30 -11.83
C ARG A 430 0.49 -3.40 -11.59
N ILE A 431 -0.66 -3.01 -11.06
CA ILE A 431 -1.75 -3.93 -10.75
C ILE A 431 -2.90 -3.65 -11.72
N VAL A 432 -3.44 -4.67 -12.36
CA VAL A 432 -4.56 -4.57 -13.32
C VAL A 432 -5.59 -5.65 -13.01
N GLY A 433 -6.88 -5.33 -12.95
CA GLY A 433 -7.96 -6.31 -12.73
C GLY A 433 -8.33 -6.57 -11.27
N MET A 434 -7.83 -5.79 -10.31
CA MET A 434 -8.11 -6.05 -8.87
C MET A 434 -9.55 -5.76 -8.44
N GLU A 435 -10.27 -4.95 -9.22
CA GLU A 435 -11.69 -4.67 -9.05
C GLU A 435 -12.56 -5.95 -9.08
N GLN A 436 -12.07 -7.04 -9.66
CA GLN A 436 -12.77 -8.31 -9.77
C GLN A 436 -12.44 -9.28 -8.62
N PHE A 437 -11.61 -8.87 -7.64
CA PHE A 437 -11.20 -9.74 -6.56
C PHE A 437 -12.36 -10.05 -5.58
N PRO A 438 -12.67 -11.32 -5.31
CA PRO A 438 -13.82 -11.70 -4.50
C PRO A 438 -13.61 -11.32 -3.03
N GLN A 439 -14.72 -11.01 -2.34
CA GLN A 439 -14.70 -10.85 -0.89
C GLN A 439 -14.67 -12.23 -0.21
N GLY A 440 -13.69 -12.46 0.66
CA GLY A 440 -13.51 -13.72 1.37
C GLY A 440 -12.33 -14.54 0.85
N GLY A 441 -12.32 -15.83 1.17
CA GLY A 441 -11.24 -16.74 0.80
C GLY A 441 -11.36 -17.15 -0.66
N CYS A 442 -10.24 -17.17 -1.37
CA CYS A 442 -10.16 -17.60 -2.76
C CYS A 442 -8.84 -18.33 -3.03
N LEU A 443 -8.82 -19.17 -4.06
CA LEU A 443 -7.60 -19.83 -4.54
C LEU A 443 -6.99 -19.00 -5.67
N ILE A 444 -5.93 -18.27 -5.39
CA ILE A 444 -5.15 -17.57 -6.40
C ILE A 444 -4.27 -18.60 -7.13
N VAL A 445 -4.37 -18.65 -8.45
CA VAL A 445 -3.57 -19.55 -9.29
C VAL A 445 -2.73 -18.69 -10.23
N SER A 446 -1.41 -18.83 -10.15
CA SER A 446 -0.48 -18.00 -10.92
C SER A 446 0.66 -18.78 -11.56
N ASN A 447 1.27 -18.17 -12.58
CA ASN A 447 2.50 -18.63 -13.21
C ASN A 447 3.71 -18.43 -12.27
N HIS A 448 4.78 -19.21 -12.48
CA HIS A 448 5.95 -19.20 -11.59
C HIS A 448 7.27 -18.95 -12.35
N LEU A 449 7.72 -17.69 -12.35
CA LEU A 449 8.93 -17.23 -13.06
C LEU A 449 10.10 -16.91 -12.13
N SER A 450 9.86 -16.68 -10.83
CA SER A 450 10.90 -16.30 -9.86
C SER A 450 10.60 -16.70 -8.41
N TYR A 451 11.63 -16.77 -7.58
CA TYR A 451 11.46 -16.90 -6.12
C TYR A 451 10.83 -15.65 -5.47
N ALA A 452 10.80 -14.52 -6.17
CA ALA A 452 10.18 -13.29 -5.71
C ALA A 452 8.67 -13.20 -6.05
N ASP A 453 8.13 -14.15 -6.81
CA ASP A 453 6.71 -14.18 -7.19
C ASP A 453 5.75 -14.10 -5.99
N PRO A 454 5.97 -14.84 -4.88
CA PRO A 454 5.13 -14.70 -3.69
C PRO A 454 5.15 -13.27 -3.15
N VAL A 455 6.28 -12.58 -3.23
CA VAL A 455 6.42 -11.20 -2.72
C VAL A 455 5.66 -10.22 -3.61
N PHE A 456 5.69 -10.37 -4.93
CA PHE A 456 4.90 -9.52 -5.85
C PHE A 456 3.40 -9.75 -5.69
N ILE A 457 2.95 -11.00 -5.53
CA ILE A 457 1.55 -11.31 -5.26
C ILE A 457 1.14 -10.77 -3.90
N GLY A 458 1.90 -11.05 -2.83
CA GLY A 458 1.61 -10.52 -1.50
C GLY A 458 1.56 -8.99 -1.50
N ALA A 459 2.24 -8.37 -2.46
CA ALA A 459 2.23 -6.94 -2.64
C ALA A 459 1.09 -6.34 -3.46
N ALA A 460 0.58 -7.08 -4.43
CA ALA A 460 -0.53 -6.64 -5.26
C ALA A 460 -1.88 -6.78 -4.54
N PHE A 461 -2.02 -7.77 -3.67
CA PHE A 461 -3.30 -8.09 -3.05
C PHE A 461 -3.51 -7.35 -1.70
N PRO A 462 -4.76 -6.97 -1.36
CA PRO A 462 -5.08 -6.17 -0.18
C PRO A 462 -5.04 -6.97 1.14
N GLY A 463 -5.12 -8.30 1.06
CA GLY A 463 -5.15 -9.21 2.23
C GLY A 463 -3.85 -9.98 2.45
N LYS A 464 -3.80 -10.70 3.57
CA LYS A 464 -2.72 -11.66 3.85
C LYS A 464 -2.91 -12.90 2.97
N VAL A 465 -2.21 -12.96 1.84
CA VAL A 465 -2.15 -14.15 0.98
C VAL A 465 -1.25 -15.20 1.64
N ARG A 466 -1.73 -16.44 1.72
CA ARG A 466 -0.94 -17.59 2.17
C ARG A 466 -0.45 -18.37 0.95
N TYR A 467 0.64 -19.10 1.07
CA TYR A 467 1.24 -19.83 -0.06
C TYR A 467 1.29 -21.32 0.23
N LEU A 468 1.24 -22.13 -0.82
CA LEU A 468 1.66 -23.53 -0.77
C LEU A 468 3.09 -23.65 -1.33
N ALA A 469 3.97 -24.29 -0.58
CA ALA A 469 5.37 -24.48 -0.98
C ALA A 469 5.84 -25.92 -0.72
N TYR A 470 6.82 -26.38 -1.49
CA TYR A 470 7.47 -27.68 -1.29
C TYR A 470 8.23 -27.73 0.05
N SER A 471 8.02 -28.78 0.84
CA SER A 471 8.60 -28.92 2.18
C SER A 471 10.14 -28.94 2.19
N GLY A 472 10.78 -29.43 1.13
CA GLY A 472 12.24 -29.47 1.02
C GLY A 472 12.91 -28.10 1.08
N LEU A 473 12.22 -27.02 0.70
CA LEU A 473 12.70 -25.64 0.82
C LEU A 473 12.89 -25.21 2.28
N ALA A 474 12.16 -25.83 3.22
CA ALA A 474 12.25 -25.52 4.66
C ALA A 474 13.54 -26.05 5.33
N SER A 475 14.37 -26.79 4.59
CA SER A 475 15.73 -27.17 5.02
C SER A 475 16.61 -25.93 5.26
N SER A 476 16.47 -24.89 4.44
CA SER A 476 17.15 -23.61 4.63
C SER A 476 16.59 -22.82 5.82
N ARG A 477 17.47 -22.29 6.67
CA ARG A 477 17.11 -21.48 7.84
C ARG A 477 16.34 -20.21 7.46
N ILE A 478 16.70 -19.60 6.33
CA ILE A 478 16.05 -18.38 5.81
C ILE A 478 14.64 -18.70 5.33
N MET A 479 14.46 -19.73 4.51
CA MET A 479 13.14 -20.13 4.01
C MET A 479 12.22 -20.61 5.14
N ARG A 480 12.77 -21.32 6.14
CA ARG A 480 12.01 -21.68 7.35
C ARG A 480 11.56 -20.46 8.15
N PHE A 481 12.36 -19.39 8.19
CA PHE A 481 11.94 -18.13 8.80
C PHE A 481 10.83 -17.47 7.99
N VAL A 482 10.98 -17.36 6.66
CA VAL A 482 9.96 -16.80 5.76
C VAL A 482 8.65 -17.57 5.88
N PHE A 483 8.67 -18.90 5.80
CA PHE A 483 7.46 -19.72 5.89
C PHE A 483 6.74 -19.59 7.23
N ARG A 484 7.48 -19.42 8.34
CA ARG A 484 6.87 -19.12 9.65
C ARG A 484 6.25 -17.72 9.67
N LEU A 485 6.92 -16.73 9.06
CA LEU A 485 6.45 -15.36 9.00
C LEU A 485 5.17 -15.23 8.16
N THR A 486 5.12 -15.87 6.99
CA THR A 486 4.00 -15.80 6.04
C THR A 486 2.95 -16.89 6.26
N GLU A 487 3.12 -17.72 7.29
CA GLU A 487 2.34 -18.94 7.56
C GLU A 487 2.13 -19.82 6.31
N THR A 488 3.17 -19.97 5.49
CA THR A 488 3.16 -20.78 4.28
C THR A 488 2.90 -22.24 4.63
N LEU A 489 1.94 -22.85 3.94
CA LEU A 489 1.63 -24.26 4.07
C LEU A 489 2.65 -25.06 3.27
N THR A 490 3.33 -26.00 3.92
CA THR A 490 4.31 -26.87 3.25
C THR A 490 3.65 -28.19 2.85
N VAL A 491 3.97 -28.67 1.65
CA VAL A 491 3.48 -29.95 1.12
C VAL A 491 4.68 -30.87 0.89
N SER A 492 4.57 -32.12 1.36
CA SER A 492 5.48 -33.20 0.99
C SER A 492 4.69 -34.35 0.34
N PRO A 493 5.33 -35.17 -0.51
CA PRO A 493 4.72 -36.37 -1.06
C PRO A 493 4.18 -37.31 0.04
N GLU A 494 4.87 -37.44 1.18
CA GLU A 494 4.48 -38.36 2.26
C GLU A 494 3.37 -37.85 3.19
N LYS A 495 3.11 -36.53 3.23
CA LYS A 495 2.13 -35.88 4.15
C LYS A 495 1.07 -35.02 3.44
N SER A 496 0.85 -35.28 2.16
CA SER A 496 0.00 -34.45 1.27
C SER A 496 -1.43 -34.24 1.81
N LEU A 497 -2.05 -35.26 2.39
CA LEU A 497 -3.44 -35.21 2.88
C LEU A 497 -3.68 -34.23 4.05
N ASP A 498 -2.75 -34.13 5.01
CA ASP A 498 -2.90 -33.22 6.16
C ASP A 498 -2.73 -31.76 5.74
N SER A 499 -1.76 -31.49 4.86
CA SER A 499 -1.54 -30.15 4.29
C SER A 499 -2.73 -29.68 3.45
N ILE A 500 -3.35 -30.58 2.67
CA ILE A 500 -4.57 -30.30 1.91
C ILE A 500 -5.73 -29.95 2.84
N LYS A 501 -5.98 -30.74 3.90
CA LYS A 501 -7.04 -30.45 4.89
C LYS A 501 -6.86 -29.07 5.54
N LYS A 502 -5.63 -28.72 5.93
CA LYS A 502 -5.29 -27.40 6.49
C LYS A 502 -5.52 -26.26 5.49
N ALA A 503 -5.14 -26.46 4.23
CA ALA A 503 -5.39 -25.49 3.15
C ALA A 503 -6.89 -25.24 2.96
N VAL A 504 -7.69 -26.30 2.88
CA VAL A 504 -9.15 -26.22 2.76
C VAL A 504 -9.78 -25.51 3.95
N GLN A 505 -9.32 -25.79 5.17
CA GLN A 505 -9.81 -25.11 6.37
C GLN A 505 -9.49 -23.61 6.35
N LYS A 506 -8.28 -23.20 5.94
CA LYS A 506 -7.91 -21.79 5.81
C LYS A 506 -8.72 -21.06 4.73
N LEU A 507 -8.92 -21.69 3.58
CA LEU A 507 -9.76 -21.16 2.50
C LEU A 507 -11.20 -20.91 2.99
N ARG A 508 -11.81 -21.89 3.67
CA ARG A 508 -13.15 -21.76 4.27
C ARG A 508 -13.23 -20.69 5.36
N ALA A 509 -12.13 -20.42 6.05
CA ALA A 509 -12.04 -19.35 7.05
C ALA A 509 -11.88 -17.95 6.43
N GLY A 510 -11.90 -17.82 5.10
CA GLY A 510 -11.79 -16.54 4.41
C GLY A 510 -10.37 -16.11 4.07
N VAL A 511 -9.38 -17.00 4.22
CA VAL A 511 -7.96 -16.69 3.93
C VAL A 511 -7.63 -17.11 2.50
N SER A 512 -7.23 -16.17 1.65
CA SER A 512 -6.81 -16.46 0.28
C SER A 512 -5.49 -17.25 0.26
N LEU A 513 -5.45 -18.28 -0.58
CA LEU A 513 -4.30 -19.13 -0.78
C LEU A 513 -3.80 -18.99 -2.22
N CYS A 514 -2.51 -18.70 -2.39
CA CYS A 514 -1.85 -18.65 -3.68
C CYS A 514 -1.09 -19.95 -3.94
N VAL A 515 -1.30 -20.50 -5.14
CA VAL A 515 -0.60 -21.66 -5.66
C VAL A 515 0.02 -21.32 -7.00
N PHE A 516 1.30 -21.62 -7.10
CA PHE A 516 2.04 -21.64 -8.35
C PHE A 516 1.82 -23.00 -8.99
N ALA A 517 0.77 -23.10 -9.80
CA ALA A 517 0.23 -24.39 -10.27
C ALA A 517 1.18 -25.14 -11.22
N GLU A 518 2.25 -24.50 -11.69
CA GLU A 518 3.34 -25.09 -12.48
C GLU A 518 4.16 -26.14 -11.73
N GLY A 519 4.13 -26.15 -10.39
CA GLY A 519 4.90 -27.10 -9.56
C GLY A 519 6.40 -26.78 -9.42
N GLY A 520 6.96 -25.96 -10.33
CA GLY A 520 8.33 -25.46 -10.28
C GLY A 520 8.48 -24.08 -10.93
N ILE A 521 9.65 -23.45 -10.78
CA ILE A 521 9.97 -22.17 -11.45
C ILE A 521 10.36 -22.47 -12.91
N SER A 522 9.68 -21.82 -13.86
CA SER A 522 9.96 -21.95 -15.29
C SER A 522 11.40 -21.57 -15.61
N ARG A 523 12.09 -22.43 -16.35
CA ARG A 523 13.45 -22.20 -16.90
C ARG A 523 13.44 -21.94 -18.40
N LEU A 524 12.28 -22.11 -19.04
CA LEU A 524 12.08 -21.89 -20.48
C LEU A 524 11.58 -20.48 -20.78
N GLY A 525 11.01 -19.79 -19.78
CA GLY A 525 10.40 -18.47 -19.93
C GLY A 525 8.92 -18.52 -20.36
N THR A 526 8.37 -19.72 -20.59
CA THR A 526 6.95 -19.96 -20.89
C THR A 526 6.19 -20.45 -19.66
N ILE A 527 4.85 -20.38 -19.71
CA ILE A 527 3.97 -20.93 -18.67
C ILE A 527 3.98 -22.45 -18.81
N LEU A 528 4.31 -23.15 -17.72
CA LEU A 528 4.27 -24.61 -17.66
C LEU A 528 2.84 -25.14 -17.40
N PRO A 529 2.59 -26.43 -17.68
CA PRO A 529 1.32 -27.08 -17.37
C PRO A 529 0.91 -26.96 -15.90
N PHE A 530 -0.38 -26.78 -15.66
CA PHE A 530 -0.90 -26.70 -14.30
C PHE A 530 -1.22 -28.07 -13.71
N MET A 531 -0.72 -28.33 -12.50
CA MET A 531 -0.98 -29.56 -11.77
C MET A 531 -2.44 -29.62 -11.31
N ARG A 532 -3.14 -30.69 -11.69
CA ARG A 532 -4.56 -30.94 -11.33
C ARG A 532 -4.83 -30.84 -9.81
N GLY A 533 -3.88 -31.30 -8.98
CA GLY A 533 -4.01 -31.30 -7.53
C GLY A 533 -4.17 -29.91 -6.90
N SER A 534 -3.64 -28.87 -7.55
CA SER A 534 -3.76 -27.48 -7.05
C SER A 534 -5.20 -26.98 -7.05
N ILE A 535 -5.99 -27.36 -8.05
CA ILE A 535 -7.37 -26.89 -8.27
C ILE A 535 -8.39 -27.65 -7.42
N LEU A 536 -8.07 -28.87 -6.99
CA LEU A 536 -8.93 -29.64 -6.09
C LEU A 536 -9.15 -28.93 -4.74
N LEU A 537 -8.22 -28.07 -4.32
CA LEU A 537 -8.35 -27.27 -3.10
C LEU A 537 -9.55 -26.32 -3.16
N ALA A 538 -9.75 -25.64 -4.29
CA ALA A 538 -10.88 -24.74 -4.49
C ALA A 538 -12.21 -25.51 -4.50
N LYS A 539 -12.24 -26.65 -5.18
CA LYS A 539 -13.38 -27.59 -5.21
C LYS A 539 -13.79 -28.05 -3.81
N GLN A 540 -12.84 -28.53 -3.02
CA GLN A 540 -13.11 -29.00 -1.65
C GLN A 540 -13.51 -27.87 -0.70
N ALA A 541 -12.92 -26.68 -0.87
CA ALA A 541 -13.22 -25.53 -0.04
C ALA A 541 -14.51 -24.80 -0.46
N LYS A 542 -15.02 -25.03 -1.68
CA LYS A 542 -16.13 -24.28 -2.30
C LYS A 542 -15.85 -22.78 -2.33
N VAL A 543 -14.68 -22.43 -2.86
CA VAL A 543 -14.21 -21.05 -3.01
C VAL A 543 -13.85 -20.78 -4.46
N PRO A 544 -13.98 -19.54 -4.95
CA PRO A 544 -13.63 -19.20 -6.32
C PRO A 544 -12.11 -19.30 -6.56
N ILE A 545 -11.75 -19.63 -7.80
CA ILE A 545 -10.38 -19.63 -8.32
C ILE A 545 -10.13 -18.28 -8.99
N VAL A 546 -9.04 -17.59 -8.62
CA VAL A 546 -8.65 -16.32 -9.24
C VAL A 546 -7.38 -16.53 -10.06
N PRO A 547 -7.46 -16.52 -11.40
CA PRO A 547 -6.30 -16.62 -12.27
C PRO A 547 -5.49 -15.31 -12.22
N VAL A 548 -4.17 -15.45 -12.10
CA VAL A 548 -3.24 -14.31 -12.00
C VAL A 548 -2.04 -14.55 -12.89
N HIS A 549 -1.70 -13.55 -13.70
CA HIS A 549 -0.48 -13.57 -14.51
C HIS A 549 0.52 -12.52 -14.02
N LEU A 550 1.72 -12.98 -13.69
CA LEU A 550 2.91 -12.18 -13.42
C LEU A 550 3.69 -11.97 -14.72
N ASP A 551 3.63 -10.75 -15.27
CA ASP A 551 4.34 -10.33 -16.49
C ASP A 551 5.56 -9.46 -16.15
N GLN A 552 6.58 -9.52 -17.02
CA GLN A 552 7.87 -8.83 -16.87
C GLN A 552 8.61 -9.17 -15.57
N VAL A 553 8.46 -10.39 -15.04
CA VAL A 553 9.33 -10.88 -13.96
C VAL A 553 10.66 -11.43 -14.51
N TRP A 554 10.63 -11.91 -15.76
CA TRP A 554 11.78 -12.46 -16.49
C TRP A 554 12.78 -11.36 -16.88
N GLY A 555 14.05 -11.52 -16.46
CA GLY A 555 15.09 -10.49 -16.61
C GLY A 555 15.30 -9.64 -15.35
N SER A 556 14.50 -9.85 -14.30
CA SER A 556 14.81 -9.33 -12.97
C SER A 556 16.00 -10.05 -12.33
N VAL A 557 16.66 -9.42 -11.34
CA VAL A 557 17.75 -10.06 -10.58
C VAL A 557 17.34 -11.34 -9.84
N PHE A 558 16.04 -11.56 -9.70
CA PHE A 558 15.44 -12.74 -9.08
C PHE A 558 14.98 -13.79 -10.08
N SER A 559 15.15 -13.60 -11.39
CA SER A 559 14.80 -14.60 -12.42
C SER A 559 16.03 -15.42 -12.85
N MET A 560 15.77 -16.58 -13.46
CA MET A 560 16.80 -17.49 -13.96
C MET A 560 17.48 -17.00 -15.26
N HIS A 561 17.04 -15.89 -15.86
CA HIS A 561 17.54 -15.37 -17.14
C HIS A 561 19.05 -15.06 -17.09
N GLY A 562 19.89 -15.78 -17.83
CA GLY A 562 21.36 -15.64 -17.76
C GLY A 562 22.05 -16.40 -16.62
N GLY A 563 21.43 -17.45 -16.07
CA GLY A 563 22.10 -18.41 -15.17
C GLY A 563 21.81 -18.20 -13.68
N ARG A 564 22.66 -17.48 -12.94
CA ARG A 564 22.62 -17.43 -11.45
C ARG A 564 21.81 -16.24 -10.89
N PHE A 565 21.18 -16.43 -9.72
CA PHE A 565 20.48 -15.37 -8.98
C PHE A 565 21.47 -14.32 -8.44
N PHE A 566 21.02 -13.07 -8.26
CA PHE A 566 21.73 -11.97 -7.57
C PHE A 566 23.04 -11.44 -8.19
N SER A 567 23.61 -12.07 -9.21
CA SER A 567 24.86 -11.60 -9.84
C SER A 567 24.66 -10.64 -11.02
N LYS A 568 23.42 -10.18 -11.25
CA LYS A 568 23.02 -9.46 -12.46
C LYS A 568 22.65 -8.01 -12.14
N LYS A 569 22.92 -7.09 -13.07
CA LYS A 569 22.36 -5.74 -13.03
C LYS A 569 20.92 -5.80 -13.54
N PRO A 570 19.95 -5.12 -12.89
CA PRO A 570 18.59 -5.05 -13.40
C PRO A 570 18.56 -4.34 -14.76
N LEU A 571 17.70 -4.81 -15.69
CA LEU A 571 17.56 -4.22 -17.03
C LEU A 571 17.06 -2.77 -17.00
N SER A 572 16.36 -2.39 -15.93
CA SER A 572 15.87 -1.03 -15.67
C SER A 572 15.74 -0.81 -14.17
N PHE A 573 15.81 0.46 -13.73
CA PHE A 573 15.60 0.85 -12.34
C PHE A 573 14.69 2.09 -12.25
N PRO A 574 13.56 2.03 -11.52
CA PRO A 574 12.96 0.85 -10.89
C PRO A 574 12.40 -0.14 -11.94
N TYR A 575 12.52 -1.45 -11.66
CA TYR A 575 12.11 -2.49 -12.60
C TYR A 575 10.58 -2.70 -12.58
N LEU A 576 9.94 -2.73 -13.75
CA LEU A 576 8.48 -2.83 -13.86
C LEU A 576 8.04 -4.30 -13.74
N VAL A 577 7.07 -4.58 -12.86
CA VAL A 577 6.39 -5.88 -12.77
C VAL A 577 4.89 -5.65 -12.90
N THR A 578 4.23 -6.43 -13.76
CA THR A 578 2.77 -6.33 -13.92
C THR A 578 2.09 -7.55 -13.31
N VAL A 579 1.22 -7.32 -12.33
CA VAL A 579 0.32 -8.33 -11.77
C VAL A 579 -1.05 -8.13 -12.38
N ARG A 580 -1.44 -9.01 -13.30
CA ARG A 580 -2.77 -8.98 -13.93
C ARG A 580 -3.66 -10.04 -13.30
N VAL A 581 -4.80 -9.62 -12.79
CA VAL A 581 -5.81 -10.46 -12.16
C VAL A 581 -6.97 -10.64 -13.14
N GLY A 582 -7.42 -11.88 -13.29
CA GLY A 582 -8.58 -12.23 -14.12
C GLY A 582 -9.85 -12.42 -13.30
N GLU A 583 -10.93 -12.76 -14.01
CA GLU A 583 -12.25 -12.95 -13.42
C GLU A 583 -12.27 -14.20 -12.52
N PRO A 584 -12.96 -14.16 -11.37
CA PRO A 584 -13.12 -15.33 -10.52
C PRO A 584 -13.87 -16.45 -11.24
N ILE A 585 -13.32 -17.66 -11.17
CA ILE A 585 -13.87 -18.88 -11.77
C ILE A 585 -14.49 -19.74 -10.67
N GLU A 586 -15.74 -20.17 -10.86
CA GLU A 586 -16.41 -21.08 -9.94
C GLU A 586 -15.79 -22.49 -9.96
N PRO A 587 -15.65 -23.16 -8.81
CA PRO A 587 -14.87 -24.39 -8.75
C PRO A 587 -15.60 -25.62 -9.30
N GLU A 588 -16.91 -25.60 -9.52
CA GLU A 588 -17.74 -26.82 -9.67
C GLU A 588 -17.61 -27.51 -11.05
N GLY A 589 -17.27 -26.78 -12.12
CA GLY A 589 -17.20 -27.32 -13.49
C GLY A 589 -15.79 -27.57 -14.06
N GLU A 590 -14.73 -27.05 -13.42
CA GLU A 590 -13.56 -26.66 -14.22
C GLU A 590 -12.31 -27.55 -14.13
N SER A 591 -11.56 -27.57 -15.24
CA SER A 591 -10.32 -28.33 -15.43
C SER A 591 -9.07 -27.47 -15.25
N ALA A 592 -7.93 -28.11 -14.98
CA ALA A 592 -6.64 -27.40 -14.91
C ALA A 592 -6.27 -26.68 -16.20
N GLN A 593 -6.68 -27.24 -17.34
CA GLN A 593 -6.47 -26.64 -18.64
C GLN A 593 -7.22 -25.32 -18.81
N MET A 594 -8.46 -25.20 -18.30
CA MET A 594 -9.19 -23.94 -18.40
C MET A 594 -8.50 -22.83 -17.62
N VAL A 595 -8.11 -23.09 -16.37
CA VAL A 595 -7.41 -22.10 -15.54
C VAL A 595 -6.07 -21.71 -16.18
N TRP A 596 -5.37 -22.68 -16.76
CA TRP A 596 -4.14 -22.44 -17.52
C TRP A 596 -4.38 -21.56 -18.76
N ASN A 597 -5.44 -21.83 -19.54
CA ASN A 597 -5.84 -21.00 -20.68
C ASN A 597 -6.16 -19.55 -20.27
N GLU A 598 -6.84 -19.36 -19.14
CA GLU A 598 -7.15 -18.02 -18.65
C GLU A 598 -5.87 -17.29 -18.22
N VAL A 599 -4.94 -17.94 -17.53
CA VAL A 599 -3.63 -17.35 -17.20
C VAL A 599 -2.81 -17.03 -18.46
N MET A 600 -2.92 -17.82 -19.53
CA MET A 600 -2.35 -17.53 -20.85
C MET A 600 -2.99 -16.30 -21.50
N GLU A 601 -4.31 -16.17 -21.44
CA GLU A 601 -5.03 -14.99 -21.94
C GLU A 601 -4.65 -13.71 -21.19
N LEU A 602 -4.49 -13.79 -19.86
CA LEU A 602 -3.96 -12.69 -19.05
C LEU A 602 -2.52 -12.35 -19.47
N GLY A 603 -1.69 -13.35 -19.77
CA GLY A 603 -0.35 -13.18 -20.31
C GLY A 603 -0.34 -12.46 -21.65
N ARG A 604 -1.19 -12.88 -22.60
CA ARG A 604 -1.38 -12.21 -23.90
C ARG A 604 -1.80 -10.75 -23.73
N LYS A 605 -2.79 -10.48 -22.88
CA LYS A 605 -3.24 -9.09 -22.59
C LYS A 605 -2.11 -8.24 -22.02
N SER A 606 -1.31 -8.76 -21.09
CA SER A 606 -0.15 -8.07 -20.52
C SER A 606 0.94 -7.81 -21.56
N PHE A 607 1.26 -8.83 -22.36
CA PHE A 607 2.23 -8.74 -23.46
C PHE A 607 1.83 -7.65 -24.46
N ASN A 608 0.59 -7.68 -24.96
CA ASN A 608 0.11 -6.68 -25.93
C ASN A 608 0.08 -5.26 -25.35
N GLN A 609 -0.16 -5.11 -24.04
CA GLN A 609 -0.18 -3.80 -23.40
C GLN A 609 1.20 -3.14 -23.35
N ARG A 610 2.30 -3.92 -23.34
CA ARG A 610 3.66 -3.39 -23.30
C ARG A 610 4.36 -3.37 -24.66
N LEU A 611 3.74 -3.90 -25.71
CA LEU A 611 4.27 -3.78 -27.06
C LEU A 611 4.36 -2.32 -27.48
N LYS A 612 5.47 -1.98 -28.13
CA LYS A 612 5.58 -0.71 -28.84
C LYS A 612 4.73 -0.83 -30.10
N LYS A 613 4.01 0.24 -30.42
CA LYS A 613 3.15 0.32 -31.58
C LYS A 613 3.69 1.30 -32.60
N GLU A 614 3.36 1.05 -33.86
CA GLU A 614 3.59 1.94 -35.00
C GLU A 614 5.03 2.51 -35.03
N GLU A 615 5.14 3.84 -35.03
CA GLU A 615 6.41 4.55 -35.15
C GLU A 615 7.40 4.23 -34.02
N HIS A 616 6.91 3.90 -32.82
CA HIS A 616 7.77 3.56 -31.68
C HIS A 616 8.44 2.20 -31.85
N ALA A 617 7.74 1.23 -32.43
CA ALA A 617 8.30 -0.08 -32.76
C ALA A 617 9.37 0.09 -33.85
N LEU A 618 9.03 0.82 -34.91
CA LEU A 618 9.95 1.10 -36.02
C LEU A 618 11.23 1.81 -35.56
N ARG A 619 11.09 2.85 -34.72
CA ARG A 619 12.24 3.61 -34.17
C ARG A 619 13.15 2.73 -33.32
N PHE A 620 12.58 1.81 -32.54
CA PHE A 620 13.37 0.85 -31.77
C PHE A 620 14.16 -0.08 -32.68
N LEU A 621 13.51 -0.66 -33.70
CA LEU A 621 14.15 -1.58 -34.64
C LEU A 621 15.27 -0.88 -35.40
N LYS A 622 15.02 0.30 -35.98
CA LYS A 622 16.04 1.14 -36.65
C LYS A 622 17.25 1.36 -35.74
N LYS A 623 17.03 1.86 -34.53
CA LYS A 623 18.12 2.12 -33.57
C LYS A 623 18.92 0.85 -33.26
N ARG A 624 18.26 -0.30 -33.11
CA ARG A 624 18.93 -1.57 -32.76
C ARG A 624 19.76 -2.12 -33.92
N ILE A 625 19.21 -2.05 -35.14
CA ILE A 625 19.90 -2.49 -36.37
C ILE A 625 21.22 -1.70 -36.52
N PHE A 626 21.18 -0.37 -36.41
CA PHE A 626 22.38 0.46 -36.59
C PHE A 626 23.36 0.48 -35.40
N ALA A 627 22.93 0.12 -34.18
CA ALA A 627 23.77 0.20 -32.98
C ALA A 627 24.58 -1.07 -32.68
N SER A 628 24.40 -2.17 -33.42
CA SER A 628 25.08 -3.43 -33.11
C SER A 628 26.53 -3.44 -33.65
N PRO A 629 27.48 -4.10 -32.96
CA PRO A 629 28.87 -4.20 -33.41
C PRO A 629 28.97 -4.88 -34.79
N ASP A 630 29.97 -4.48 -35.58
CA ASP A 630 30.23 -5.05 -36.90
C ASP A 630 30.84 -6.46 -36.78
N ALA A 631 29.96 -7.46 -36.71
CA ALA A 631 30.29 -8.86 -36.55
C ALA A 631 29.90 -9.66 -37.79
N SER A 632 30.40 -10.90 -37.87
CA SER A 632 29.89 -11.89 -38.82
C SER A 632 28.37 -11.99 -38.64
N PHE A 633 27.66 -11.87 -39.75
CA PHE A 633 26.22 -11.75 -39.81
C PHE A 633 25.59 -13.00 -40.43
N PHE A 634 26.20 -13.48 -41.51
CA PHE A 634 25.66 -14.53 -42.36
C PHE A 634 26.78 -15.29 -43.07
N GLN A 635 26.60 -16.59 -43.29
CA GLN A 635 27.43 -17.39 -44.19
C GLN A 635 26.56 -18.04 -45.27
N SER A 636 26.89 -17.75 -46.54
CA SER A 636 26.16 -18.28 -47.71
C SER A 636 26.40 -19.78 -47.89
N THR A 637 25.57 -20.40 -48.73
CA THR A 637 25.72 -21.80 -49.17
C THR A 637 27.06 -22.07 -49.86
N GLU A 638 27.65 -21.06 -50.50
CA GLU A 638 28.98 -21.08 -51.13
C GLU A 638 30.14 -20.87 -50.12
N GLY A 639 29.83 -20.64 -48.84
CA GLY A 639 30.81 -20.50 -47.76
C GLY A 639 31.33 -19.08 -47.53
N ARG A 640 30.89 -18.08 -48.31
CA ARG A 640 31.27 -16.67 -48.13
C ARG A 640 30.64 -16.12 -46.84
N VAL A 641 31.48 -15.52 -46.00
CA VAL A 641 31.05 -14.86 -44.75
C VAL A 641 30.80 -13.39 -45.01
N TRP A 642 29.62 -12.92 -44.61
CA TRP A 642 29.18 -11.54 -44.71
C TRP A 642 29.14 -10.91 -43.32
N LYS A 643 29.58 -9.66 -43.22
CA LYS A 643 29.45 -8.84 -42.03
C LYS A 643 28.18 -8.01 -42.07
N LYS A 644 27.84 -7.43 -40.92
CA LYS A 644 26.68 -6.55 -40.82
C LYS A 644 26.86 -5.27 -41.64
N SER A 645 28.07 -4.71 -41.68
CA SER A 645 28.42 -3.56 -42.52
C SER A 645 28.15 -3.83 -44.00
N ASP A 646 28.51 -5.01 -44.51
CA ASP A 646 28.23 -5.40 -45.89
C ASP A 646 26.71 -5.41 -46.18
N PHE A 647 25.89 -5.92 -45.26
CA PHE A 647 24.43 -5.88 -45.39
C PHE A 647 23.87 -4.45 -45.39
N ILE A 648 24.40 -3.57 -44.53
CA ILE A 648 23.99 -2.16 -44.48
C ILE A 648 24.37 -1.44 -45.78
N GLN A 649 25.54 -1.74 -46.37
CA GLN A 649 25.94 -1.19 -47.65
C GLN A 649 24.97 -1.62 -48.78
N CYS A 650 24.59 -2.90 -48.83
CA CYS A 650 23.57 -3.37 -49.79
C CYS A 650 22.17 -2.75 -49.57
N LEU A 651 21.84 -2.32 -48.35
CA LEU A 651 20.59 -1.59 -48.10
C LEU A 651 20.63 -0.19 -48.72
N GLU A 652 21.75 0.51 -48.61
CA GLU A 652 21.96 1.88 -49.10
C GLU A 652 22.16 1.95 -50.62
N ASP A 653 22.85 0.96 -51.20
CA ASP A 653 23.12 0.87 -52.64
C ASP A 653 22.47 -0.38 -53.27
N PRO A 654 21.34 -0.23 -54.00
CA PRO A 654 20.68 -1.33 -54.70
C PRO A 654 21.52 -2.00 -55.79
N MET A 655 22.60 -1.39 -56.26
CA MET A 655 23.48 -1.92 -57.31
C MET A 655 24.61 -2.79 -56.75
N SER A 656 24.77 -2.84 -55.42
CA SER A 656 25.77 -3.67 -54.76
C SER A 656 25.43 -5.16 -54.89
N GLU A 657 26.45 -5.97 -55.22
CA GLU A 657 26.32 -7.43 -55.37
C GLU A 657 25.87 -8.06 -54.03
N SER A 658 24.75 -8.79 -54.05
CA SER A 658 24.20 -9.47 -52.86
C SER A 658 23.79 -10.90 -53.21
N PRO A 659 23.94 -11.85 -52.27
CA PRO A 659 23.54 -13.23 -52.50
C PRO A 659 22.01 -13.34 -52.66
N PRO A 660 21.48 -14.35 -53.38
CA PRO A 660 20.04 -14.50 -53.59
C PRO A 660 19.23 -14.48 -52.29
N GLU A 661 19.77 -15.05 -51.21
CA GLU A 661 19.15 -15.09 -49.88
C GLU A 661 19.03 -13.69 -49.23
N PHE A 662 19.91 -12.75 -49.58
CA PHE A 662 19.84 -11.36 -49.10
C PHE A 662 18.75 -10.55 -49.78
N SER A 663 18.41 -10.85 -51.03
CA SER A 663 17.48 -10.03 -51.82
C SER A 663 16.12 -9.84 -51.11
N SER A 664 15.52 -10.94 -50.62
CA SER A 664 14.27 -10.93 -49.85
C SER A 664 14.41 -10.19 -48.51
N TRP A 665 15.55 -10.31 -47.84
CA TRP A 665 15.79 -9.65 -46.55
C TRP A 665 15.98 -8.14 -46.71
N LEU A 666 16.70 -7.72 -47.75
CA LEU A 666 16.89 -6.31 -48.10
C LEU A 666 15.56 -5.64 -48.42
N GLU A 667 14.71 -6.30 -49.20
CA GLU A 667 13.36 -5.82 -49.51
C GLU A 667 12.52 -5.63 -48.24
N GLN A 668 12.52 -6.61 -47.34
CA GLN A 668 11.78 -6.51 -46.07
C GLN A 668 12.26 -5.37 -45.18
N VAL A 669 13.58 -5.16 -45.08
CA VAL A 669 14.13 -4.04 -44.29
C VAL A 669 13.82 -2.70 -44.96
N ARG A 670 13.86 -2.61 -46.29
CA ARG A 670 13.45 -1.41 -47.03
C ARG A 670 11.97 -1.10 -46.81
N ASN A 671 11.09 -2.08 -46.92
CA ASN A 671 9.65 -1.94 -46.66
C ASN A 671 9.39 -1.52 -45.20
N LEU A 672 10.09 -2.12 -44.24
CA LEU A 672 10.06 -1.70 -42.84
C LEU A 672 10.46 -0.23 -42.71
N PHE A 673 11.55 0.19 -43.36
CA PHE A 673 12.06 1.57 -43.27
C PHE A 673 11.19 2.60 -43.98
N ALA A 674 10.44 2.18 -45.01
CA ALA A 674 9.44 2.94 -45.74
C ALA A 674 8.14 3.17 -44.96
N GLY A 675 8.00 2.58 -43.77
CA GLY A 675 6.88 2.86 -42.86
C GLY A 675 5.86 1.73 -42.73
N ASP A 676 6.22 0.48 -42.99
CA ASP A 676 5.38 -0.68 -42.67
C ASP A 676 5.28 -0.89 -41.14
N TYR A 677 4.31 -0.20 -40.53
CA TYR A 677 4.06 -0.24 -39.10
C TYR A 677 3.57 -1.60 -38.60
N GLN A 678 2.79 -2.34 -39.40
CA GLN A 678 2.30 -3.67 -39.01
C GLN A 678 3.45 -4.67 -38.96
N ALA A 679 4.36 -4.64 -39.94
CA ALA A 679 5.59 -5.42 -39.88
C ALA A 679 6.46 -5.03 -38.67
N ALA A 680 6.60 -3.74 -38.40
CA ALA A 680 7.37 -3.26 -37.25
C ALA A 680 6.85 -3.82 -35.91
N GLU A 681 5.54 -3.82 -35.70
CA GLU A 681 4.91 -4.38 -34.50
C GLU A 681 5.14 -5.90 -34.39
N ARG A 682 4.95 -6.64 -35.48
CA ARG A 682 5.15 -8.10 -35.53
C ARG A 682 6.60 -8.49 -35.25
N ILE A 683 7.56 -7.80 -35.87
CA ILE A 683 9.01 -8.05 -35.68
C ILE A 683 9.40 -7.73 -34.24
N TYR A 684 8.94 -6.59 -33.71
CA TYR A 684 9.19 -6.21 -32.33
C TYR A 684 8.63 -7.22 -31.34
N ALA A 685 7.40 -7.69 -31.58
CA ALA A 685 6.74 -8.68 -30.73
C ALA A 685 7.53 -9.99 -30.67
N GLY A 686 7.86 -10.61 -31.80
CA GLY A 686 8.62 -11.86 -31.73
C GLY A 686 10.07 -11.67 -31.24
N TRP A 687 10.66 -10.47 -31.37
CA TRP A 687 11.96 -10.18 -30.78
C TRP A 687 11.88 -10.29 -29.26
N ILE A 688 10.84 -9.70 -28.67
CA ILE A 688 10.56 -9.87 -27.24
C ILE A 688 10.36 -11.35 -26.91
N ARG A 689 9.51 -12.08 -27.65
CA ARG A 689 9.23 -13.50 -27.35
C ARG A 689 10.50 -14.34 -27.30
N VAL A 690 11.41 -14.16 -28.25
CA VAL A 690 12.65 -14.94 -28.30
C VAL A 690 13.62 -14.55 -27.20
N THR A 691 13.73 -13.25 -26.88
CA THR A 691 14.61 -12.78 -25.79
C THR A 691 14.09 -13.09 -24.39
N GLU A 692 12.78 -13.25 -24.23
CA GLU A 692 12.16 -13.63 -22.95
C GLU A 692 12.05 -15.14 -22.76
N MET A 693 12.28 -15.92 -23.80
CA MET A 693 12.50 -17.34 -23.69
C MET A 693 13.98 -17.64 -23.52
N ASN A 694 14.30 -18.76 -22.87
CA ASN A 694 15.67 -19.27 -22.79
C ASN A 694 16.18 -19.83 -24.15
N LEU A 695 15.62 -19.35 -25.26
CA LEU A 695 16.04 -19.64 -26.64
C LEU A 695 17.19 -18.70 -27.03
N TRP A 696 17.08 -17.42 -26.71
CA TRP A 696 18.10 -16.42 -27.06
C TRP A 696 19.42 -16.57 -26.27
N ASP A 697 19.48 -17.39 -25.21
CA ASP A 697 20.71 -17.59 -24.45
C ASP A 697 21.51 -18.84 -24.91
N GLN A 698 20.90 -19.70 -25.74
CA GLN A 698 21.49 -20.98 -26.19
C GLN A 698 22.73 -20.80 -27.07
N PRO A 699 23.70 -21.73 -27.06
CA PRO A 699 24.89 -21.64 -27.90
C PRO A 699 24.55 -21.61 -29.40
N GLY A 700 23.59 -22.43 -29.83
CA GLY A 700 23.00 -22.39 -31.17
C GLY A 700 21.73 -23.22 -31.27
N LEU A 701 21.05 -23.08 -32.41
CA LEU A 701 19.80 -23.75 -32.75
C LEU A 701 19.87 -24.19 -34.22
N TYR A 702 19.62 -25.47 -34.50
CA TYR A 702 19.42 -25.95 -35.87
C TYR A 702 17.93 -25.92 -36.17
N ILE A 703 17.55 -25.19 -37.22
CA ILE A 703 16.18 -25.08 -37.69
C ILE A 703 16.10 -25.74 -39.06
N GLY A 704 15.37 -26.84 -39.14
CA GLY A 704 15.14 -27.59 -40.38
C GLY A 704 14.03 -26.98 -41.24
N GLU A 705 13.52 -27.75 -42.19
CA GLU A 705 12.32 -27.43 -42.97
C GLU A 705 11.07 -27.49 -42.06
N GLY A 706 10.82 -26.42 -41.32
CA GLY A 706 9.56 -26.23 -40.59
C GLY A 706 8.42 -25.78 -41.50
N GLU A 707 7.19 -25.76 -40.97
CA GLU A 707 6.02 -25.23 -41.68
C GLU A 707 5.80 -23.73 -41.41
N GLY A 708 5.52 -22.97 -42.48
CA GLY A 708 5.11 -21.56 -42.40
C GLY A 708 6.21 -20.53 -42.66
N ALA A 709 5.94 -19.27 -42.33
CA ALA A 709 6.69 -18.08 -42.77
C ALA A 709 8.06 -17.87 -42.07
N TRP A 710 8.68 -18.93 -41.57
CA TRP A 710 9.92 -18.86 -40.78
C TRP A 710 11.07 -18.25 -41.57
N GLN A 711 11.46 -18.92 -42.68
CA GLN A 711 12.63 -18.61 -43.52
C GLN A 711 12.56 -17.21 -44.12
N GLU A 712 11.38 -16.85 -44.60
CA GLU A 712 11.15 -15.59 -45.30
C GLU A 712 11.12 -14.43 -44.31
N HIS A 713 10.37 -14.52 -43.19
CA HIS A 713 10.04 -13.33 -42.41
C HIS A 713 10.68 -13.21 -41.03
N TRP A 714 11.26 -14.26 -40.47
CA TRP A 714 11.74 -14.22 -39.07
C TRP A 714 13.26 -14.25 -38.94
N PHE A 715 13.93 -15.10 -39.73
CA PHE A 715 15.38 -15.24 -39.67
C PHE A 715 16.20 -13.98 -39.86
N PRO A 716 15.92 -13.06 -40.80
CA PRO A 716 16.74 -11.86 -40.98
C PRO A 716 16.89 -11.06 -39.69
N TRP A 717 15.85 -11.04 -38.86
CA TRP A 717 15.79 -10.18 -37.69
C TRP A 717 16.67 -10.65 -36.53
N PHE A 718 16.96 -11.95 -36.42
CA PHE A 718 17.81 -12.47 -35.35
C PHE A 718 19.24 -11.88 -35.37
N PRO A 719 20.02 -12.01 -36.46
CA PRO A 719 21.35 -11.41 -36.56
C PRO A 719 21.29 -9.88 -36.73
N LEU A 720 20.17 -9.31 -37.20
CA LEU A 720 20.01 -7.85 -37.32
C LEU A 720 19.76 -7.15 -35.97
N LEU A 721 19.00 -7.77 -35.07
CA LEU A 721 18.60 -7.17 -33.79
C LEU A 721 19.52 -7.57 -32.62
N GLY A 722 20.36 -8.59 -32.80
CA GLY A 722 21.34 -9.00 -31.81
C GLY A 722 22.56 -9.71 -32.39
N ASN A 723 23.47 -10.12 -31.51
CA ASN A 723 24.78 -10.67 -31.90
C ASN A 723 24.67 -12.18 -32.17
N ARG A 724 24.03 -12.55 -33.28
CA ARG A 724 23.89 -13.93 -33.76
C ARG A 724 24.37 -14.03 -35.19
N VAL A 725 24.79 -15.23 -35.59
CA VAL A 725 25.23 -15.55 -36.96
C VAL A 725 24.36 -16.67 -37.51
N ILE A 726 23.98 -16.59 -38.79
CA ILE A 726 23.24 -17.65 -39.50
C ILE A 726 24.16 -18.33 -40.53
N ARG A 727 24.13 -19.66 -40.59
CA ARG A 727 24.79 -20.49 -41.62
C ARG A 727 23.76 -21.39 -42.30
N TYR A 728 23.73 -21.36 -43.62
CA TYR A 728 22.86 -22.21 -44.43
C TYR A 728 23.46 -23.60 -44.69
N PHE A 729 22.59 -24.59 -44.74
CA PHE A 729 22.87 -25.97 -45.15
C PHE A 729 21.82 -26.40 -46.20
N LYS A 730 22.07 -27.52 -46.90
CA LYS A 730 21.14 -28.03 -47.92
C LYS A 730 19.72 -28.31 -47.39
N ASP A 731 19.59 -28.70 -46.12
CA ASP A 731 18.31 -29.13 -45.50
C ASP A 731 17.92 -28.24 -44.31
N GLY A 732 18.28 -26.95 -44.33
CA GLY A 732 17.93 -25.99 -43.29
C GLY A 732 19.09 -25.08 -42.90
N MET A 733 19.03 -24.52 -41.68
CA MET A 733 19.97 -23.48 -41.26
C MET A 733 20.28 -23.54 -39.77
N VAL A 734 21.50 -23.16 -39.40
CA VAL A 734 21.96 -23.10 -38.00
C VAL A 734 22.18 -21.65 -37.60
N MET A 735 21.62 -21.26 -36.46
CA MET A 735 21.85 -19.98 -35.82
C MET A 735 22.73 -20.17 -34.57
N GLY A 736 23.72 -19.31 -34.36
CA GLY A 736 24.71 -19.45 -33.28
C GLY A 736 25.26 -18.12 -32.79
N LYS A 737 26.08 -18.15 -31.73
CA LYS A 737 26.75 -16.95 -31.20
C LYS A 737 27.95 -16.51 -32.04
N ASP A 738 28.60 -17.45 -32.70
CA ASP A 738 29.76 -17.26 -33.57
C ASP A 738 29.76 -18.30 -34.70
N LEU A 739 30.66 -18.19 -35.68
CA LEU A 739 30.78 -19.17 -36.76
C LEU A 739 31.38 -20.52 -36.30
N GLY A 740 32.11 -20.53 -35.19
CA GLY A 740 32.80 -21.71 -34.66
C GLY A 740 31.85 -22.71 -34.02
N CYS A 741 30.69 -22.26 -33.54
CA CYS A 741 29.68 -23.12 -32.94
C CYS A 741 28.71 -23.74 -33.95
N LEU A 742 28.76 -23.39 -35.24
CA LEU A 742 27.74 -23.75 -36.26
C LEU A 742 28.00 -25.10 -36.97
N GLU A 743 28.31 -26.15 -36.23
CA GLU A 743 28.32 -27.51 -36.78
C GLU A 743 26.91 -28.13 -36.73
N LYS A 744 26.42 -28.65 -37.86
CA LYS A 744 25.05 -29.21 -37.98
C LYS A 744 24.79 -30.34 -36.98
N SER A 745 25.77 -31.20 -36.71
CA SER A 745 25.69 -32.31 -35.76
C SER A 745 25.62 -31.89 -34.29
N SER A 746 25.96 -30.64 -33.99
CA SER A 746 26.09 -30.13 -32.62
C SER A 746 24.78 -29.61 -32.04
N PHE A 747 23.71 -29.51 -32.84
CA PHE A 747 22.39 -29.06 -32.38
C PHE A 747 21.26 -29.97 -32.84
N PRO A 748 20.31 -30.31 -31.96
CA PRO A 748 19.11 -31.06 -32.34
C PRO A 748 18.24 -30.24 -33.29
N ALA A 749 17.55 -30.92 -34.21
CA ALA A 749 16.59 -30.30 -35.12
C ALA A 749 15.41 -29.70 -34.34
N THR A 750 15.18 -28.41 -34.57
CA THR A 750 14.09 -27.66 -33.93
C THR A 750 12.86 -27.68 -34.84
N VAL A 751 11.74 -28.18 -34.33
CA VAL A 751 10.42 -28.13 -34.99
C VAL A 751 9.61 -26.98 -34.37
N GLY A 752 8.88 -26.24 -35.20
CA GLY A 752 8.07 -25.11 -34.75
C GLY A 752 7.07 -24.63 -35.81
N LEU A 753 6.19 -23.70 -35.42
CA LEU A 753 5.21 -23.05 -36.31
C LEU A 753 5.36 -21.52 -36.30
N ALA A 754 5.20 -20.92 -37.48
CA ALA A 754 5.14 -19.47 -37.65
C ALA A 754 4.14 -19.09 -38.73
N SER A 755 3.56 -17.89 -38.62
CA SER A 755 2.61 -17.35 -39.59
C SER A 755 2.95 -15.93 -40.02
N PHE A 756 2.39 -15.49 -41.16
CA PHE A 756 2.53 -14.11 -41.63
C PHE A 756 1.83 -13.11 -40.70
N HIS A 757 0.74 -13.51 -40.04
CA HIS A 757 -0.02 -12.63 -39.16
C HIS A 757 0.66 -12.46 -37.79
N ASN A 758 1.03 -13.57 -37.16
CA ASN A 758 1.50 -13.58 -35.78
C ASN A 758 3.03 -13.73 -35.63
N GLY A 759 3.74 -14.08 -36.70
CA GLY A 759 5.17 -14.37 -36.67
C GLY A 759 5.44 -15.73 -36.03
N LEU A 760 6.50 -15.81 -35.23
CA LEU A 760 6.90 -17.03 -34.51
C LEU A 760 5.88 -17.41 -33.42
N ILE A 761 5.20 -18.55 -33.59
CA ILE A 761 4.10 -19.02 -32.74
C ILE A 761 4.58 -20.03 -31.70
N SER A 762 5.31 -21.06 -32.13
CA SER A 762 5.75 -22.17 -31.28
C SER A 762 7.10 -22.72 -31.70
N VAL A 763 7.89 -23.20 -30.74
CA VAL A 763 9.24 -23.72 -30.98
C VAL A 763 9.54 -24.86 -30.01
N ASN A 764 10.13 -25.95 -30.49
CA ASN A 764 10.81 -26.93 -29.63
C ASN A 764 12.12 -26.33 -29.12
N GLY A 765 12.19 -26.10 -27.81
CA GLY A 765 13.42 -25.65 -27.16
C GLY A 765 14.31 -26.82 -26.73
N PRO A 766 15.54 -26.56 -26.27
CA PRO A 766 16.39 -27.60 -25.71
C PRO A 766 15.78 -28.19 -24.44
N ASP A 767 15.94 -29.49 -24.23
CA ASP A 767 15.57 -30.13 -22.98
C ASP A 767 16.56 -29.70 -21.88
N VAL A 768 16.17 -28.65 -21.14
CA VAL A 768 16.98 -28.09 -20.04
C VAL A 768 17.02 -29.06 -18.83
N PHE A 769 16.21 -30.12 -18.86
CA PHE A 769 16.01 -31.07 -17.77
C PHE A 769 16.49 -32.47 -18.13
N HIS A 770 17.80 -32.70 -17.99
CA HIS A 770 18.30 -34.06 -17.72
C HIS A 770 19.34 -34.13 -16.59
N ALA A 771 19.92 -33.01 -16.13
CA ALA A 771 21.16 -33.07 -15.34
C ALA A 771 21.15 -32.46 -13.92
N MET A 772 20.06 -31.88 -13.39
CA MET A 772 20.13 -31.25 -12.04
C MET A 772 18.88 -31.44 -11.16
N ALA A 773 19.03 -32.30 -10.14
CA ALA A 773 18.52 -32.23 -8.76
C ALA A 773 17.07 -31.80 -8.50
N SER A 774 16.16 -31.94 -9.47
CA SER A 774 14.71 -31.82 -9.25
C SER A 774 14.14 -33.24 -9.17
N PRO A 775 13.13 -33.51 -8.30
CA PRO A 775 12.46 -34.80 -8.31
C PRO A 775 11.98 -35.12 -9.74
N PRO A 776 12.05 -36.38 -10.22
CA PRO A 776 11.75 -36.76 -11.60
C PRO A 776 10.39 -36.26 -12.11
N GLU A 777 9.45 -36.08 -11.19
CA GLU A 777 8.07 -35.61 -11.39
C GLU A 777 7.97 -34.12 -11.82
N PHE A 778 9.06 -33.35 -11.78
CA PHE A 778 9.12 -31.94 -12.17
C PHE A 778 10.02 -31.67 -13.40
N ASN A 779 10.42 -32.71 -14.13
CA ASN A 779 11.17 -32.55 -15.38
C ASN A 779 10.20 -32.16 -16.50
N HIS A 780 10.24 -30.89 -16.93
CA HIS A 780 9.50 -30.44 -18.11
C HIS A 780 10.40 -30.45 -19.34
N SER A 781 9.98 -31.17 -20.37
CA SER A 781 10.68 -31.19 -21.65
C SER A 781 10.55 -29.83 -22.35
N GLY A 782 11.65 -29.36 -22.95
CA GLY A 782 11.63 -28.22 -23.87
C GLY A 782 11.19 -28.62 -25.27
N SER A 783 11.31 -29.91 -25.61
CA SER A 783 10.95 -30.48 -26.91
C SER A 783 10.01 -31.68 -26.77
N LYS A 784 9.16 -31.92 -27.77
CA LYS A 784 8.30 -33.12 -27.83
C LYS A 784 8.15 -33.62 -29.26
N LYS A 785 8.36 -34.92 -29.47
CA LYS A 785 8.21 -35.56 -30.79
C LYS A 785 6.74 -35.48 -31.26
N ASN A 786 6.54 -35.43 -32.58
CA ASN A 786 5.23 -35.36 -33.23
C ASN A 786 4.38 -34.16 -32.78
N THR A 787 5.02 -33.02 -32.49
CA THR A 787 4.36 -31.75 -32.17
C THR A 787 4.95 -30.63 -33.02
N LEU A 788 4.20 -29.55 -33.21
CA LEU A 788 4.64 -28.32 -33.86
C LEU A 788 5.35 -27.37 -32.87
N GLY A 789 5.90 -27.89 -31.77
CA GLY A 789 6.62 -27.12 -30.77
C GLY A 789 5.74 -26.55 -29.65
N ARG A 790 6.40 -25.97 -28.63
CA ARG A 790 5.74 -25.37 -27.46
C ARG A 790 5.29 -23.96 -27.77
N LEU A 791 4.06 -23.62 -27.37
CA LEU A 791 3.50 -22.29 -27.58
C LEU A 791 4.32 -21.22 -26.85
N MET A 792 4.65 -20.12 -27.54
CA MET A 792 5.46 -19.04 -26.99
C MET A 792 4.67 -18.09 -26.08
N VAL A 793 5.39 -17.25 -25.34
CA VAL A 793 4.80 -16.18 -24.52
C VAL A 793 4.02 -15.16 -25.36
N GLY A 794 3.00 -14.57 -24.75
CA GLY A 794 2.19 -13.55 -25.41
C GLY A 794 1.15 -14.09 -26.40
N TYR A 795 0.82 -15.39 -26.29
CA TYR A 795 -0.27 -16.02 -27.02
C TYR A 795 -1.32 -16.62 -26.08
N SER A 796 -2.54 -16.70 -26.57
CA SER A 796 -3.59 -17.56 -26.05
C SER A 796 -4.33 -18.19 -27.23
N TYR A 797 -5.28 -19.08 -26.96
CA TYR A 797 -6.06 -19.72 -28.02
C TYR A 797 -7.47 -20.05 -27.57
N PHE A 798 -8.32 -20.37 -28.53
CA PHE A 798 -9.61 -21.00 -28.29
C PHE A 798 -9.91 -21.99 -29.41
N GLN A 799 -10.76 -22.97 -29.11
CA GLN A 799 -11.21 -23.97 -30.08
C GLN A 799 -12.69 -23.72 -30.38
N SER A 800 -13.05 -23.72 -31.65
CA SER A 800 -14.44 -23.62 -32.11
C SER A 800 -14.79 -24.79 -33.01
N THR A 801 -16.05 -24.87 -33.44
CA THR A 801 -16.51 -25.86 -34.45
C THR A 801 -15.81 -25.70 -35.80
N GLU A 802 -15.25 -24.51 -36.08
CA GLU A 802 -14.58 -24.20 -37.34
C GLU A 802 -13.08 -24.55 -37.31
N GLY A 803 -12.49 -24.75 -36.12
CA GLY A 803 -11.09 -25.16 -35.96
C GLY A 803 -10.38 -24.55 -34.75
N PHE A 804 -9.05 -24.56 -34.79
CA PHE A 804 -8.17 -23.99 -33.77
C PHE A 804 -7.82 -22.53 -34.11
N PHE A 805 -8.02 -21.61 -33.16
CA PHE A 805 -7.75 -20.19 -33.33
C PHE A 805 -6.72 -19.69 -32.33
N LEU A 806 -5.69 -19.03 -32.83
CA LEU A 806 -4.65 -18.38 -32.04
C LEU A 806 -4.93 -16.89 -31.87
N ARG A 807 -4.75 -16.37 -30.65
CA ARG A 807 -4.79 -14.93 -30.35
C ARG A 807 -3.40 -14.44 -29.99
N GLY A 808 -2.88 -13.49 -30.76
CA GLY A 808 -1.58 -12.84 -30.54
C GLY A 808 -1.69 -11.31 -30.48
N VAL A 809 -0.95 -10.62 -31.36
CA VAL A 809 -0.81 -9.14 -31.37
C VAL A 809 -1.96 -8.44 -32.10
N GLY A 810 -2.71 -9.18 -32.93
CA GLY A 810 -3.84 -8.68 -33.71
C GLY A 810 -5.11 -9.51 -33.51
N GLU A 811 -5.86 -9.67 -34.60
CA GLU A 811 -7.07 -10.50 -34.62
C GLU A 811 -6.75 -11.99 -34.46
N ALA A 812 -7.78 -12.79 -34.18
CA ALA A 812 -7.59 -14.23 -34.04
C ALA A 812 -7.30 -14.85 -35.41
N GLU A 813 -6.26 -15.68 -35.48
CA GLU A 813 -5.84 -16.38 -36.69
C GLU A 813 -6.23 -17.85 -36.58
N GLN A 814 -6.93 -18.37 -37.58
CA GLN A 814 -7.19 -19.81 -37.69
C GLN A 814 -5.91 -20.52 -38.13
N LEU A 815 -5.46 -21.51 -37.37
CA LEU A 815 -4.29 -22.31 -37.71
C LEU A 815 -4.73 -23.67 -38.23
N HIS A 816 -4.82 -23.80 -39.55
CA HIS A 816 -5.16 -25.06 -40.20
C HIS A 816 -4.28 -26.26 -39.84
N PRO A 817 -2.94 -26.15 -39.66
CA PRO A 817 -2.13 -27.32 -39.31
C PRO A 817 -2.28 -27.75 -37.85
N VAL A 818 -2.98 -27.00 -37.00
CA VAL A 818 -3.07 -27.26 -35.55
C VAL A 818 -4.43 -27.83 -35.18
N GLN A 819 -4.45 -29.03 -34.60
CA GLN A 819 -5.67 -29.64 -34.09
C GLN A 819 -6.00 -29.16 -32.67
N SER A 820 -5.01 -29.15 -31.79
CA SER A 820 -5.17 -28.87 -30.37
C SER A 820 -3.84 -28.49 -29.70
N VAL A 821 -3.90 -28.11 -28.43
CA VAL A 821 -2.74 -28.01 -27.55
C VAL A 821 -2.83 -29.14 -26.53
N ASP A 822 -1.77 -29.90 -26.36
CA ASP A 822 -1.73 -30.97 -25.37
C ASP A 822 -1.61 -30.45 -23.93
N GLU A 823 -1.73 -31.35 -22.95
CA GLU A 823 -1.61 -30.98 -21.52
C GLU A 823 -0.24 -30.39 -21.16
N GLU A 824 0.77 -30.57 -22.01
CA GLU A 824 2.12 -30.05 -21.81
C GLU A 824 2.36 -28.66 -22.43
N GLY A 825 1.39 -28.13 -23.17
CA GLY A 825 1.48 -26.84 -23.87
C GLY A 825 2.13 -26.93 -25.25
N PHE A 826 2.23 -28.11 -25.85
CA PHE A 826 2.71 -28.32 -27.21
C PHE A 826 1.57 -28.32 -28.22
N LEU A 827 1.80 -27.70 -29.38
CA LEU A 827 0.83 -27.69 -30.48
C LEU A 827 0.85 -29.05 -31.19
N VAL A 828 -0.31 -29.69 -31.30
CA VAL A 828 -0.47 -30.99 -31.97
C VAL A 828 -0.96 -30.76 -33.39
N ALA A 829 -0.25 -31.36 -34.36
CA ALA A 829 -0.63 -31.29 -35.77
C ALA A 829 -1.90 -32.13 -36.06
N LEU A 830 -2.61 -31.80 -37.13
CA LEU A 830 -3.76 -32.59 -37.64
C LEU A 830 -3.39 -34.00 -38.10
#